data_AF-A0A3M9ZBK2-F1
#
_entry.id   AF-A0A3M9ZBK2-F1
#
_cell.length_a   1.000
_cell.length_b   1.000
_cell.length_c   1.000
_cell.angle_alpha   90.00
_cell.angle_beta   90.00
_cell.angle_gamma   90.00
#
_symmetry.space_group_name_H-M   'P 1'
#
loop_
_entity.id
_entity.type
_entity.pdbx_description
1 polymer ?
#
loop_
_entity_poly.entity_id
_entity_poly.type
_entity_poly.pdbx_seq_one_letter_code
_entity_poly.pdbx_strand_id
1 'polypeptide(L)'
;MVTSPPQFSDISNHWAEIPIRRLALRNLISGYPDQTFRPDGTITRAEFAVLMANAFPNAKPVRPAMSFVDVPSSYWAYKPVTWAYERGFFSGYPDGTFQPIQPISRVQAIIVLATALGLQPASNTEEILRTYFDDQAQIPDWTRWAVAAAVVSDRMIVNYPTVRLLRPTQNITRGEVAAMLCRVLQIADAVPAQYATWYTGIYDIKGTVTVPFERWRGSGRLMRDIQVLLTPFRLFPPGNWVSGRYDWQTEQALIQFCAFYGLNTMNVGVFDEPFASALLNADPVEFLLAQATDRQKVYNDYLDREAGFDASKLAFLDRGYTSSPYAGEIGQFPARLQQKPDGRTTASLGATAVQTGTNQTVSFKAFPALATIPAIDANGLSFLHPDIQQACVCVGSFVNGDIWTRWFGKNALKPAQQWSATKIIQLLTLVAKANGRAPAANIRDCLVTPRGSLNGNGFYDLAVDLVSYRSLVGSSNSVAAMFKQFFTPTELDGWLKQMTGNGALEFRGRYGEEPLLSAPSLVHQPTKQTLLNSPNTSHVGNNFVSTYDLTRMVAMLGWHLHLPAATRIPSAQWNSLETIVRAMGTDPARYIDVAIETLGLASAIEAPVIISKLGFGRSESRNRTELSYVAFFQFIDKRPRRKGKPGILRTISMALLGAQAAGDANAEARQIDARMAAEVTEIIRRVVTQELV
;
A
#
# COMPACT_ATOMS: atom_id res chain seq x y z
N MET A 1 -19.90 19.95 -53.40
CA MET A 1 -20.42 18.69 -52.83
C MET A 1 -19.68 18.44 -51.53
N VAL A 2 -20.39 18.39 -50.39
CA VAL A 2 -19.77 18.03 -49.10
C VAL A 2 -19.67 16.50 -49.11
N THR A 3 -18.51 15.96 -49.47
CA THR A 3 -18.25 14.53 -49.37
C THR A 3 -18.20 14.14 -47.88
N SER A 4 -19.01 13.18 -47.46
CA SER A 4 -18.90 12.58 -46.12
C SER A 4 -17.44 12.17 -45.86
N PRO A 5 -16.92 12.39 -44.63
CA PRO A 5 -15.55 12.02 -44.31
C PRO A 5 -15.28 10.55 -44.65
N PRO A 6 -14.09 10.19 -45.16
CA PRO A 6 -13.70 8.79 -45.35
C PRO A 6 -13.88 8.04 -44.02
N GLN A 7 -14.72 7.01 -44.05
CA GLN A 7 -14.96 6.15 -42.89
C GLN A 7 -14.10 4.90 -43.03
N PHE A 8 -13.06 4.78 -42.22
CA PHE A 8 -12.25 3.56 -42.13
C PHE A 8 -12.87 2.64 -41.09
N SER A 9 -13.05 1.36 -41.43
CA SER A 9 -13.74 0.38 -40.58
C SER A 9 -12.89 -0.13 -39.40
N ASP A 10 -11.57 0.06 -39.46
CA ASP A 10 -10.57 -0.55 -38.59
C ASP A 10 -9.85 0.44 -37.66
N ILE A 11 -10.37 1.67 -37.54
CA ILE A 11 -9.77 2.70 -36.67
C ILE A 11 -10.60 3.02 -35.42
N SER A 12 -11.79 2.45 -35.28
CA SER A 12 -12.63 2.68 -34.09
C SER A 12 -11.94 2.19 -32.82
N ASN A 13 -11.89 3.04 -31.80
CA ASN A 13 -11.18 2.81 -30.53
C ASN A 13 -9.64 2.71 -30.66
N HIS A 14 -9.08 2.97 -31.84
CA HIS A 14 -7.64 3.00 -32.04
C HIS A 14 -7.07 4.36 -31.58
N TRP A 15 -5.89 4.38 -30.93
CA TRP A 15 -5.31 5.62 -30.38
C TRP A 15 -5.02 6.69 -31.44
N ALA A 16 -4.74 6.25 -32.68
CA ALA A 16 -4.51 7.09 -33.84
C ALA A 16 -5.79 7.41 -34.64
N GLU A 17 -6.99 7.11 -34.13
CA GLU A 17 -8.25 7.40 -34.83
C GLU A 17 -8.38 8.87 -35.25
N ILE A 18 -8.24 9.78 -34.27
CA ILE A 18 -8.35 11.23 -34.50
C ILE A 18 -7.33 11.71 -35.54
N PRO A 19 -6.01 11.45 -35.41
CA PRO A 19 -5.05 11.97 -36.39
C PRO A 19 -5.29 11.39 -37.79
N ILE A 20 -5.69 10.11 -37.91
CA ILE A 20 -6.08 9.51 -39.19
C ILE A 20 -7.26 10.25 -39.80
N ARG A 21 -8.36 10.44 -39.05
CA ARG A 21 -9.53 11.16 -39.57
C ARG A 21 -9.19 12.58 -40.01
N ARG A 22 -8.33 13.28 -39.25
CA ARG A 22 -7.93 14.67 -39.54
C ARG A 22 -7.10 14.82 -40.81
N LEU A 23 -6.20 13.87 -41.09
CA LEU A 23 -5.43 13.87 -42.34
C LEU A 23 -6.28 13.42 -43.53
N ALA A 24 -7.17 12.45 -43.33
CA ALA A 24 -8.07 11.97 -44.38
C ALA A 24 -9.04 13.07 -44.84
N LEU A 25 -9.60 13.85 -43.90
CA LEU A 25 -10.40 15.04 -44.18
C LEU A 25 -9.69 16.11 -45.02
N ARG A 26 -8.35 16.11 -45.02
CA ARG A 26 -7.51 17.05 -45.77
C ARG A 26 -6.96 16.45 -47.06
N ASN A 27 -7.39 15.23 -47.43
CA ASN A 27 -6.88 14.49 -48.58
C ASN A 27 -5.35 14.24 -48.54
N LEU A 28 -4.76 14.18 -47.34
CA LEU A 28 -3.32 13.93 -47.17
C LEU A 28 -2.98 12.44 -47.08
N ILE A 29 -3.94 11.63 -46.65
CA ILE A 29 -3.83 10.18 -46.58
C ILE A 29 -5.08 9.53 -47.18
N SER A 30 -4.92 8.30 -47.66
CA SER A 30 -5.99 7.44 -48.15
C SER A 30 -5.91 6.05 -47.51
N GLY A 31 -7.05 5.37 -47.45
CA GLY A 31 -7.14 3.96 -47.05
C GLY A 31 -7.02 3.03 -48.26
N TYR A 32 -7.29 1.76 -48.02
CA TYR A 32 -7.27 0.71 -49.03
C TYR A 32 -8.66 0.54 -49.69
N PRO A 33 -8.76 -0.10 -50.86
CA PRO A 33 -10.04 -0.35 -51.54
C PRO A 33 -11.06 -1.13 -50.72
N ASP A 34 -10.61 -1.86 -49.69
CA ASP A 34 -11.42 -2.63 -48.74
C ASP A 34 -12.00 -1.80 -47.58
N GLN A 35 -11.91 -0.46 -47.66
CA GLN A 35 -12.36 0.51 -46.63
C GLN A 35 -11.57 0.46 -45.31
N THR A 36 -10.39 -0.17 -45.29
CA THR A 36 -9.49 -0.15 -44.12
C THR A 36 -8.41 0.93 -44.24
N PHE A 37 -7.86 1.38 -43.11
CA PHE A 37 -6.67 2.22 -43.07
C PHE A 37 -5.39 1.45 -42.71
N ARG A 38 -5.54 0.36 -41.94
CA ARG A 38 -4.48 -0.50 -41.39
C ARG A 38 -3.53 0.28 -40.47
N PRO A 39 -4.01 0.85 -39.36
CA PRO A 39 -3.23 1.76 -38.52
C PRO A 39 -1.98 1.12 -37.90
N ASP A 40 -2.02 -0.16 -37.56
CA ASP A 40 -0.88 -0.92 -37.03
C ASP A 40 0.02 -1.51 -38.13
N GLY A 41 -0.37 -1.39 -39.40
CA GLY A 41 0.44 -1.82 -40.53
C GLY A 41 1.66 -0.93 -40.70
N THR A 42 2.81 -1.52 -41.02
CA THR A 42 4.03 -0.76 -41.36
C THR A 42 3.87 -0.02 -42.69
N ILE A 43 4.54 1.12 -42.84
CA ILE A 43 4.56 1.88 -44.10
C ILE A 43 5.87 1.66 -44.87
N THR A 44 5.77 1.50 -46.19
CA THR A 44 6.94 1.37 -47.07
C THR A 44 7.59 2.73 -47.36
N ARG A 45 8.85 2.72 -47.77
CA ARG A 45 9.57 3.93 -48.20
C ARG A 45 8.88 4.66 -49.35
N ALA A 46 8.31 3.94 -50.31
CA ALA A 46 7.57 4.54 -51.43
C ALA A 46 6.26 5.21 -50.98
N GLU A 47 5.49 4.55 -50.11
CA GLU A 47 4.29 5.14 -49.52
C GLU A 47 4.63 6.38 -48.68
N PHE A 48 5.71 6.33 -47.89
CA PHE A 48 6.14 7.50 -47.11
C PHE A 48 6.57 8.66 -48.02
N ALA A 49 7.24 8.41 -49.15
CA ALA A 49 7.57 9.46 -50.14
C ALA A 49 6.31 10.13 -50.72
N VAL A 50 5.24 9.37 -50.96
CA VAL A 50 3.92 9.91 -51.38
C VAL A 50 3.35 10.82 -50.30
N LEU A 51 3.40 10.40 -49.04
CA LEU A 51 2.92 11.23 -47.93
C LEU A 51 3.72 12.53 -47.81
N MET A 52 5.03 12.49 -48.01
CA MET A 52 5.87 13.69 -47.99
C MET A 52 5.55 14.65 -49.14
N ALA A 53 5.29 14.13 -50.35
CA ALA A 53 4.86 14.94 -51.49
C ALA A 53 3.52 15.64 -51.24
N ASN A 54 2.58 14.94 -50.59
CA ASN A 54 1.27 15.50 -50.26
C ASN A 54 1.33 16.51 -49.10
N ALA A 55 2.14 16.23 -48.07
CA ALA A 55 2.23 17.07 -46.87
C ALA A 55 3.07 18.34 -47.09
N PHE A 56 4.05 18.30 -47.99
CA PHE A 56 4.98 19.42 -48.24
C PHE A 56 5.06 19.80 -49.73
N PRO A 57 3.92 20.07 -50.41
CA PRO A 57 3.90 20.28 -51.86
C PRO A 57 4.76 21.48 -52.31
N ASN A 58 5.00 22.43 -51.40
CA ASN A 58 5.76 23.65 -51.65
C ASN A 58 7.26 23.54 -51.32
N ALA A 59 7.75 22.35 -50.94
CA ALA A 59 9.16 22.14 -50.63
C ALA A 59 10.04 22.35 -51.87
N LYS A 60 11.10 23.17 -51.72
CA LYS A 60 12.00 23.55 -52.81
C LYS A 60 13.02 22.45 -53.09
N PRO A 61 13.36 22.17 -54.37
CA PRO A 61 14.42 21.23 -54.70
C PRO A 61 15.78 21.75 -54.20
N VAL A 62 16.59 20.83 -53.68
CA VAL A 62 17.95 21.08 -53.18
C VAL A 62 19.01 20.36 -54.01
N ARG A 63 18.60 19.46 -54.91
CA ARG A 63 19.46 18.74 -55.86
C ARG A 63 18.68 18.30 -57.11
N PRO A 64 19.36 17.95 -58.22
CA PRO A 64 18.72 17.43 -59.43
C PRO A 64 18.00 16.09 -59.21
N ALA A 65 17.09 15.75 -60.13
CA ALA A 65 16.42 14.45 -60.16
C ALA A 65 17.42 13.29 -60.32
N MET A 66 17.10 12.13 -59.74
CA MET A 66 17.81 10.87 -59.97
C MET A 66 16.79 9.77 -60.26
N SER A 67 17.11 8.87 -61.19
CA SER A 67 16.36 7.64 -61.40
C SER A 67 17.02 6.50 -60.62
N PHE A 68 16.21 5.74 -59.87
CA PHE A 68 16.68 4.56 -59.15
C PHE A 68 16.44 3.30 -59.96
N VAL A 69 17.36 2.35 -59.90
CA VAL A 69 17.32 1.12 -60.71
C VAL A 69 16.07 0.28 -60.42
N ASP A 70 15.61 0.28 -59.17
CA ASP A 70 14.46 -0.46 -58.66
C ASP A 70 13.15 0.36 -58.65
N VAL A 71 13.15 1.55 -59.26
CA VAL A 71 11.96 2.41 -59.40
C VAL A 71 11.83 2.84 -60.88
N PRO A 72 11.34 1.94 -61.77
CA PRO A 72 11.14 2.29 -63.18
C PRO A 72 10.07 3.38 -63.33
N SER A 73 10.07 4.09 -64.46
CA SER A 73 9.12 5.18 -64.74
C SER A 73 7.64 4.74 -64.74
N SER A 74 7.38 3.45 -64.93
CA SER A 74 6.06 2.82 -64.82
C SER A 74 5.64 2.48 -63.38
N TYR A 75 6.54 2.56 -62.40
CA TYR A 75 6.22 2.30 -61.00
C TYR A 75 5.29 3.39 -60.46
N TRP A 76 4.24 2.99 -59.75
CA TRP A 76 3.17 3.90 -59.29
C TRP A 76 3.70 5.08 -58.45
N ALA A 77 4.79 4.87 -57.70
CA ALA A 77 5.43 5.89 -56.87
C ALA A 77 6.64 6.57 -57.53
N TYR A 78 6.89 6.37 -58.84
CA TYR A 78 8.05 6.96 -59.52
C TYR A 78 8.16 8.47 -59.27
N LYS A 79 7.08 9.21 -59.58
CA LYS A 79 7.05 10.68 -59.42
C LYS A 79 7.24 11.13 -57.95
N PRO A 80 6.51 10.58 -56.95
CA PRO A 80 6.77 10.89 -55.55
C PRO A 80 8.19 10.58 -55.08
N VAL A 81 8.77 9.46 -55.52
CA VAL A 81 10.12 9.05 -55.14
C VAL A 81 11.16 10.02 -55.70
N THR A 82 11.09 10.34 -57.00
CA THR A 82 12.00 11.31 -57.63
C THR A 82 11.83 12.69 -57.01
N TRP A 83 10.58 13.11 -56.73
CA TRP A 83 10.27 14.37 -56.07
C TRP A 83 10.89 14.45 -54.67
N ALA A 84 10.71 13.41 -53.85
CA ALA A 84 11.24 13.38 -52.48
C ALA A 84 12.78 13.34 -52.48
N TYR A 85 13.39 12.69 -53.48
CA TYR A 85 14.83 12.76 -53.68
C TYR A 85 15.29 14.19 -53.98
N GLU A 86 14.69 14.89 -54.96
CA GLU A 86 15.07 16.26 -55.33
C GLU A 86 15.03 17.25 -54.15
N ARG A 87 14.11 17.09 -53.18
CA ARG A 87 14.00 17.92 -51.97
C ARG A 87 14.91 17.50 -50.82
N GLY A 88 15.73 16.48 -51.00
CA GLY A 88 16.65 16.01 -49.96
C GLY A 88 15.97 15.19 -48.86
N PHE A 89 14.70 14.80 -49.03
CA PHE A 89 13.96 14.02 -48.03
C PHE A 89 14.47 12.58 -47.97
N PHE A 90 14.90 12.02 -49.10
CA PHE A 90 15.46 10.66 -49.19
C PHE A 90 16.71 10.64 -50.06
N SER A 91 17.79 10.00 -49.64
CA SER A 91 19.04 9.95 -50.44
C SER A 91 19.23 8.70 -51.31
N GLY A 92 18.40 7.67 -51.16
CA GLY A 92 18.65 6.36 -51.76
C GLY A 92 19.82 5.62 -51.11
N TYR A 93 20.25 4.51 -51.71
CA TYR A 93 21.37 3.69 -51.25
C TYR A 93 22.58 3.80 -52.19
N PRO A 94 23.81 3.50 -51.72
CA PRO A 94 25.02 3.60 -52.53
C PRO A 94 25.04 2.73 -53.80
N ASP A 95 24.21 1.69 -53.84
CA ASP A 95 24.04 0.79 -55.00
C ASP A 95 23.11 1.34 -56.09
N GLY A 96 22.60 2.57 -55.93
CA GLY A 96 21.68 3.19 -56.88
C GLY A 96 20.22 2.75 -56.74
N THR A 97 19.87 2.07 -55.65
CA THR A 97 18.49 1.66 -55.34
C THR A 97 17.78 2.62 -54.37
N PHE A 98 16.45 2.61 -54.40
CA PHE A 98 15.60 3.31 -53.44
C PHE A 98 15.02 2.37 -52.37
N GLN A 99 14.84 1.10 -52.69
CA GLN A 99 14.16 0.05 -51.94
C GLN A 99 12.68 0.40 -51.65
N PRO A 100 11.84 0.56 -52.68
CA PRO A 100 10.51 1.15 -52.55
C PRO A 100 9.54 0.35 -51.69
N ILE A 101 9.69 -0.98 -51.63
CA ILE A 101 8.83 -1.88 -50.86
C ILE A 101 9.33 -2.13 -49.43
N GLN A 102 10.53 -1.64 -49.08
CA GLN A 102 11.08 -1.83 -47.74
C GLN A 102 10.30 -0.96 -46.74
N PRO A 103 9.86 -1.52 -45.61
CA PRO A 103 9.32 -0.73 -44.51
C PRO A 103 10.35 0.30 -44.01
N ILE A 104 9.90 1.52 -43.73
CA ILE A 104 10.77 2.57 -43.21
C ILE A 104 10.90 2.44 -41.69
N SER A 105 12.12 2.55 -41.16
CA SER A 105 12.31 2.57 -39.72
C SER A 105 11.82 3.89 -39.12
N ARG A 106 11.46 3.84 -37.85
CA ARG A 106 10.94 4.98 -37.10
C ARG A 106 11.93 6.13 -37.04
N VAL A 107 13.22 5.83 -36.83
CA VAL A 107 14.25 6.87 -36.84
C VAL A 107 14.48 7.47 -38.24
N GLN A 108 14.36 6.67 -39.30
CA GLN A 108 14.45 7.18 -40.67
C GLN A 108 13.29 8.14 -40.98
N ALA A 109 12.07 7.80 -40.58
CA ALA A 109 10.91 8.69 -40.74
C ALA A 109 11.09 10.02 -40.01
N ILE A 110 11.64 9.99 -38.78
CA ILE A 110 11.97 11.19 -37.99
C ILE A 110 12.99 12.07 -38.72
N ILE A 111 14.05 11.51 -39.30
CA ILE A 111 15.06 12.29 -40.03
C ILE A 111 14.45 12.95 -41.26
N VAL A 112 13.65 12.21 -42.02
CA VAL A 112 12.98 12.72 -43.23
C VAL A 112 12.11 13.92 -42.88
N LEU A 113 11.29 13.80 -41.82
CA LEU A 113 10.41 14.87 -41.37
C LEU A 113 11.18 16.05 -40.74
N ALA A 114 12.23 15.80 -39.95
CA ALA A 114 13.09 16.84 -39.40
C ALA A 114 13.77 17.65 -40.53
N THR A 115 14.19 16.97 -41.59
CA THR A 115 14.76 17.59 -42.80
C THR A 115 13.71 18.43 -43.53
N ALA A 116 12.50 17.90 -43.70
CA ALA A 116 11.39 18.64 -44.32
C ALA A 116 11.00 19.91 -43.55
N LEU A 117 11.19 19.90 -42.22
CA LEU A 117 10.98 21.05 -41.34
C LEU A 117 12.17 22.02 -41.29
N GLY A 118 13.31 21.69 -41.92
CA GLY A 118 14.52 22.50 -41.87
C GLY A 118 15.14 22.60 -40.47
N LEU A 119 14.91 21.60 -39.61
CA LEU A 119 15.41 21.61 -38.23
C LEU A 119 16.93 21.60 -38.20
N GLN A 120 17.50 22.38 -37.28
CA GLN A 120 18.94 22.46 -37.06
C GLN A 120 19.38 21.55 -35.90
N PRO A 121 20.60 20.99 -35.93
CA PRO A 121 21.13 20.22 -34.80
C PRO A 121 21.10 21.00 -33.49
N ALA A 122 20.69 20.34 -32.41
CA ALA A 122 20.70 20.93 -31.07
C ALA A 122 22.12 20.91 -30.47
N SER A 123 22.50 21.98 -29.77
CA SER A 123 23.84 22.14 -29.17
C SER A 123 24.16 21.11 -28.09
N ASN A 124 23.15 20.51 -27.45
CA ASN A 124 23.28 19.50 -26.39
C ASN A 124 22.56 18.18 -26.74
N THR A 125 22.75 17.69 -27.97
CA THR A 125 22.11 16.48 -28.50
C THR A 125 22.13 15.29 -27.53
N GLU A 126 23.29 14.92 -26.98
CA GLU A 126 23.41 13.75 -26.10
C GLU A 126 22.64 13.88 -24.79
N GLU A 127 22.64 15.08 -24.20
CA GLU A 127 21.89 15.36 -22.98
C GLU A 127 20.38 15.27 -23.24
N ILE A 128 19.92 15.84 -24.36
CA ILE A 128 18.51 15.75 -24.78
C ILE A 128 18.10 14.28 -24.92
N LEU A 129 18.86 13.48 -25.66
CA LEU A 129 18.49 12.08 -25.90
C LEU A 129 18.42 11.26 -24.60
N ARG A 130 19.39 11.42 -23.69
CA ARG A 130 19.38 10.77 -22.36
C ARG A 130 18.21 11.20 -21.49
N THR A 131 17.79 12.45 -21.61
CA THR A 131 16.68 13.00 -20.81
C THR A 131 15.33 12.44 -21.26
N TYR A 132 15.12 12.33 -22.57
CA TYR A 132 13.80 12.04 -23.15
C TYR A 132 13.55 10.58 -23.50
N PHE A 133 14.60 9.77 -23.74
CA PHE A 133 14.42 8.37 -24.17
C PHE A 133 15.23 7.38 -23.33
N ASP A 134 14.56 6.36 -22.79
CA ASP A 134 15.18 5.28 -22.02
C ASP A 134 15.97 4.33 -22.95
N ASP A 135 15.57 4.25 -24.22
CA ASP A 135 16.23 3.48 -25.27
C ASP A 135 17.15 4.33 -26.16
N GLN A 136 17.62 5.49 -25.65
CA GLN A 136 18.50 6.40 -26.40
C GLN A 136 19.75 5.71 -26.98
N ALA A 137 20.26 4.67 -26.30
CA ALA A 137 21.44 3.94 -26.74
C ALA A 137 21.22 3.17 -28.06
N GLN A 138 19.97 2.94 -28.46
CA GLN A 138 19.62 2.28 -29.72
C GLN A 138 19.51 3.26 -30.90
N ILE A 139 19.61 4.58 -30.65
CA ILE A 139 19.49 5.60 -31.68
C ILE A 139 20.82 5.66 -32.45
N PRO A 140 20.85 5.33 -33.75
CA PRO A 140 22.09 5.32 -34.52
C PRO A 140 22.73 6.72 -34.60
N ASP A 141 24.06 6.81 -34.45
CA ASP A 141 24.78 8.08 -34.30
C ASP A 141 24.45 9.13 -35.37
N TRP A 142 24.39 8.71 -36.64
CA TRP A 142 24.08 9.59 -37.78
C TRP A 142 22.66 10.19 -37.75
N THR A 143 21.78 9.68 -36.88
CA THR A 143 20.37 10.10 -36.73
C THR A 143 20.13 10.95 -35.48
N ARG A 144 21.06 10.94 -34.53
CA ARG A 144 20.88 11.50 -33.17
C ARG A 144 20.53 12.98 -33.19
N TRP A 145 21.18 13.75 -34.08
CA TRP A 145 20.91 15.18 -34.25
C TRP A 145 19.44 15.44 -34.60
N ALA A 146 18.85 14.64 -35.48
CA ALA A 146 17.49 14.84 -35.98
C ALA A 146 16.47 14.50 -34.90
N VAL A 147 16.72 13.42 -34.14
CA VAL A 147 15.88 13.04 -33.00
C VAL A 147 15.93 14.12 -31.92
N ALA A 148 17.11 14.63 -31.57
CA ALA A 148 17.23 15.70 -30.59
C ALA A 148 16.56 16.99 -31.06
N ALA A 149 16.76 17.38 -32.32
CA ALA A 149 16.10 18.55 -32.91
C ALA A 149 14.56 18.39 -32.97
N ALA A 150 14.08 17.17 -33.22
CA ALA A 150 12.65 16.84 -33.19
C ALA A 150 12.03 17.00 -31.79
N VAL A 151 12.79 16.69 -30.74
CA VAL A 151 12.39 16.91 -29.35
C VAL A 151 12.37 18.41 -29.03
N VAL A 152 13.44 19.13 -29.35
CA VAL A 152 13.58 20.57 -29.05
C VAL A 152 12.56 21.42 -29.78
N SER A 153 12.25 21.07 -31.03
CA SER A 153 11.25 21.81 -31.81
C SER A 153 9.82 21.57 -31.33
N ASP A 154 9.56 20.52 -30.54
CA ASP A 154 8.23 20.13 -30.07
C ASP A 154 7.21 19.84 -31.20
N ARG A 155 7.68 19.68 -32.44
CA ARG A 155 6.78 19.57 -33.60
C ARG A 155 6.44 18.16 -34.03
N MET A 156 7.04 17.12 -33.44
CA MET A 156 7.06 15.83 -34.15
C MET A 156 6.97 14.55 -33.31
N ILE A 157 7.66 14.44 -32.19
CA ILE A 157 7.75 13.14 -31.50
C ILE A 157 6.40 12.76 -30.87
N VAL A 158 5.89 11.59 -31.29
CA VAL A 158 4.69 10.96 -30.73
C VAL A 158 5.03 9.53 -30.35
N ASN A 159 5.04 9.20 -29.07
CA ASN A 159 5.38 7.85 -28.60
C ASN A 159 4.16 7.20 -27.91
N TYR A 160 3.72 6.06 -28.44
CA TYR A 160 2.62 5.26 -27.92
C TYR A 160 3.10 3.83 -27.59
N PRO A 161 2.60 3.19 -26.51
CA PRO A 161 1.89 3.80 -25.38
C PRO A 161 2.87 4.50 -24.40
N THR A 162 4.14 4.11 -24.42
CA THR A 162 5.19 4.58 -23.50
C THR A 162 5.96 5.76 -24.10
N VAL A 163 5.79 6.96 -23.52
CA VAL A 163 6.36 8.20 -24.07
C VAL A 163 7.89 8.21 -24.09
N ARG A 164 8.54 7.52 -23.14
CA ARG A 164 10.01 7.48 -23.01
C ARG A 164 10.70 6.42 -23.89
N LEU A 165 9.97 5.67 -24.71
CA LEU A 165 10.55 4.69 -25.64
C LEU A 165 10.39 5.16 -27.08
N LEU A 166 11.50 5.52 -27.72
CA LEU A 166 11.50 5.98 -29.10
C LEU A 166 11.33 4.83 -30.09
N ARG A 167 11.87 3.65 -29.78
CA ARG A 167 11.94 2.45 -30.64
C ARG A 167 12.58 2.75 -32.00
N PRO A 168 13.82 3.29 -32.03
CA PRO A 168 14.40 3.91 -33.22
C PRO A 168 14.57 2.94 -34.39
N THR A 169 14.85 1.67 -34.12
CA THR A 169 15.12 0.63 -35.12
C THR A 169 13.86 -0.12 -35.58
N GLN A 170 12.72 0.06 -34.92
CA GLN A 170 11.46 -0.59 -35.32
C GLN A 170 10.86 0.12 -36.54
N ASN A 171 10.14 -0.64 -37.38
CA ASN A 171 9.41 -0.07 -38.50
C ASN A 171 8.23 0.76 -38.01
N ILE A 172 8.06 1.96 -38.56
CA ILE A 172 6.98 2.86 -38.15
C ILE A 172 5.64 2.39 -38.74
N THR A 173 4.59 2.50 -37.94
CA THR A 173 3.22 2.16 -38.36
C THR A 173 2.54 3.35 -39.05
N ARG A 174 1.51 3.06 -39.84
CA ARG A 174 0.69 4.08 -40.52
C ARG A 174 -0.01 5.02 -39.52
N GLY A 175 -0.45 4.51 -38.37
CA GLY A 175 -1.05 5.29 -37.30
C GLY A 175 -0.06 6.25 -36.64
N GLU A 176 1.18 5.80 -36.39
CA GLU A 176 2.24 6.67 -35.87
C GLU A 176 2.62 7.77 -36.85
N VAL A 177 2.73 7.45 -38.14
CA VAL A 177 2.98 8.43 -39.21
C VAL A 177 1.88 9.48 -39.25
N ALA A 178 0.62 9.05 -39.18
CA ALA A 178 -0.52 9.98 -39.16
C ALA A 178 -0.46 10.92 -37.96
N ALA A 179 -0.11 10.42 -36.77
CA ALA A 179 0.05 11.25 -35.59
C ALA A 179 1.22 12.23 -35.70
N MET A 180 2.38 11.78 -36.18
CA MET A 180 3.55 12.64 -36.40
C MET A 180 3.25 13.74 -37.43
N LEU A 181 2.64 13.40 -38.57
CA LEU A 181 2.27 14.37 -39.60
C LEU A 181 1.26 15.41 -39.08
N CYS A 182 0.28 15.00 -38.27
CA CYS A 182 -0.63 15.94 -37.62
C CYS A 182 0.11 16.96 -36.74
N ARG A 183 1.13 16.53 -35.98
CA ARG A 183 1.94 17.47 -35.19
C ARG A 183 2.75 18.40 -36.08
N VAL A 184 3.41 17.84 -37.10
CA VAL A 184 4.29 18.58 -38.00
C VAL A 184 3.51 19.64 -38.78
N LEU A 185 2.29 19.32 -39.20
CA LEU A 185 1.36 20.21 -39.89
C LEU A 185 0.54 21.10 -38.94
N GLN A 186 0.79 21.03 -37.64
CA GLN A 186 0.11 21.81 -36.59
C GLN A 186 -1.41 21.70 -36.64
N ILE A 187 -1.91 20.49 -36.91
CA ILE A 187 -3.35 20.23 -36.90
C ILE A 187 -3.80 20.12 -35.44
N ALA A 188 -4.55 21.14 -35.00
CA ALA A 188 -5.05 21.24 -33.63
C ALA A 188 -5.85 20.00 -33.18
N ASP A 189 -5.68 19.64 -31.89
CA ASP A 189 -6.38 18.57 -31.18
C ASP A 189 -6.33 17.18 -31.85
N ALA A 190 -5.33 16.96 -32.72
CA ALA A 190 -5.25 15.73 -33.50
C ALA A 190 -4.50 14.60 -32.80
N VAL A 191 -3.61 14.90 -31.86
CA VAL A 191 -2.86 13.89 -31.10
C VAL A 191 -3.12 14.14 -29.62
N PRO A 192 -3.61 13.13 -28.87
CA PRO A 192 -3.76 13.26 -27.43
C PRO A 192 -2.46 13.71 -26.76
N ALA A 193 -2.56 14.77 -25.95
CA ALA A 193 -1.49 15.35 -25.14
C ALA A 193 -0.60 14.32 -24.42
N GLN A 194 -1.20 13.21 -23.99
CA GLN A 194 -0.49 12.15 -23.27
C GLN A 194 0.59 11.44 -24.10
N TYR A 195 0.52 11.48 -25.44
CA TYR A 195 1.48 10.88 -26.37
C TYR A 195 2.50 11.89 -26.94
N ALA A 196 2.38 13.17 -26.54
CA ALA A 196 3.25 14.28 -26.94
C ALA A 196 4.39 14.51 -25.94
N THR A 197 5.60 14.81 -26.42
CA THR A 197 6.73 15.24 -25.59
C THR A 197 6.79 16.77 -25.48
N TRP A 198 6.18 17.37 -24.44
CA TRP A 198 6.35 18.80 -24.13
C TRP A 198 7.51 19.06 -23.15
N TYR A 199 8.19 20.19 -23.35
CA TYR A 199 9.57 20.48 -22.90
C TYR A 199 9.80 20.67 -21.39
N THR A 200 8.79 20.65 -20.51
CA THR A 200 9.04 20.91 -19.07
C THR A 200 8.26 19.95 -18.18
N GLY A 201 8.97 19.04 -17.52
CA GLY A 201 8.55 18.22 -16.40
C GLY A 201 9.14 18.71 -15.08
N ILE A 202 8.77 18.09 -13.96
CA ILE A 202 9.19 18.53 -12.62
C ILE A 202 10.72 18.44 -12.44
N TYR A 203 11.36 17.47 -13.08
CA TYR A 203 12.80 17.23 -13.04
C TYR A 203 13.62 18.29 -13.79
N ASP A 204 12.96 19.11 -14.61
CA ASP A 204 13.60 20.15 -15.43
C ASP A 204 13.73 21.49 -14.67
N ILE A 205 13.09 21.62 -13.50
CA ILE A 205 13.08 22.83 -12.67
C ILE A 205 14.26 22.81 -11.68
N LYS A 206 15.34 23.52 -12.02
CA LYS A 206 16.59 23.60 -11.24
C LYS A 206 17.27 24.99 -11.37
N GLY A 207 17.95 25.45 -10.32
CA GLY A 207 18.68 26.72 -10.33
C GLY A 207 17.76 27.93 -10.53
N THR A 208 18.08 28.78 -11.50
CA THR A 208 17.30 29.99 -11.83
C THR A 208 16.07 29.70 -12.69
N VAL A 209 15.76 28.44 -12.99
CA VAL A 209 14.60 28.05 -13.80
C VAL A 209 13.33 28.22 -12.96
N THR A 210 12.50 29.17 -13.36
CA THR A 210 11.18 29.42 -12.79
C THR A 210 10.13 29.26 -13.88
N VAL A 211 9.05 28.54 -13.56
CA VAL A 211 7.91 28.35 -14.45
C VAL A 211 6.75 29.16 -13.86
N PRO A 212 6.37 30.30 -14.45
CA PRO A 212 5.19 31.06 -14.02
C PRO A 212 3.96 30.18 -14.04
N PHE A 213 2.94 30.55 -13.25
CA PHE A 213 1.60 29.97 -13.22
C PHE A 213 1.11 29.98 -14.67
N GLU A 214 0.41 30.95 -15.23
CA GLU A 214 -0.08 30.98 -16.63
C GLU A 214 0.48 29.99 -17.71
N ARG A 215 1.81 29.83 -17.89
CA ARG A 215 2.45 28.76 -18.71
C ARG A 215 2.22 27.31 -18.26
N TRP A 216 2.05 27.07 -16.97
CA TRP A 216 1.97 25.79 -16.27
C TRP A 216 0.73 24.91 -16.54
N ARG A 217 -0.45 25.53 -16.72
CA ARG A 217 -1.79 24.93 -16.89
C ARG A 217 -1.87 24.27 -18.26
N GLY A 218 -1.08 24.79 -19.20
CA GLY A 218 -0.88 24.22 -20.52
C GLY A 218 0.16 23.09 -20.56
N SER A 219 0.96 22.86 -19.50
CA SER A 219 1.99 21.81 -19.50
C SER A 219 1.45 20.49 -18.95
N GLY A 220 0.99 19.63 -19.85
CA GLY A 220 0.48 18.31 -19.47
C GLY A 220 1.53 17.33 -18.96
N ARG A 221 2.82 17.56 -19.20
CA ARG A 221 3.92 16.75 -18.65
C ARG A 221 4.18 17.12 -17.19
N LEU A 222 4.39 18.42 -16.91
CA LEU A 222 4.59 18.90 -15.53
C LEU A 222 3.42 18.51 -14.62
N MET A 223 2.18 18.67 -15.09
CA MET A 223 1.01 18.29 -14.30
C MET A 223 0.94 16.79 -14.02
N ARG A 224 1.30 15.93 -14.98
CA ARG A 224 1.38 14.49 -14.74
C ARG A 224 2.45 14.16 -13.69
N ASP A 225 3.64 14.74 -13.81
CA ASP A 225 4.71 14.53 -12.84
C ASP A 225 4.25 14.95 -11.42
N ILE A 226 3.62 16.12 -11.30
CA ILE A 226 3.07 16.60 -10.04
C ILE A 226 2.01 15.66 -9.49
N GLN A 227 1.01 15.29 -10.28
CA GLN A 227 -0.07 14.39 -9.87
C GLN A 227 0.48 13.04 -9.42
N VAL A 228 1.43 12.47 -10.16
CA VAL A 228 2.10 11.21 -9.82
C VAL A 228 2.85 11.34 -8.49
N LEU A 229 3.64 12.41 -8.31
CA LEU A 229 4.43 12.62 -7.10
C LEU A 229 3.57 12.94 -5.88
N LEU A 230 2.41 13.57 -6.06
CA LEU A 230 1.44 13.85 -4.99
C LEU A 230 0.51 12.66 -4.68
N THR A 231 0.44 11.64 -5.55
CA THR A 231 -0.44 10.47 -5.34
C THR A 231 -0.14 9.75 -4.01
N PRO A 232 1.12 9.47 -3.62
CA PRO A 232 1.44 8.84 -2.34
C PRO A 232 0.99 9.62 -1.10
N PHE A 233 0.71 10.93 -1.23
CA PHE A 233 0.23 11.80 -0.15
C PHE A 233 -1.28 11.70 0.09
N ARG A 234 -1.99 10.89 -0.72
CA ARG A 234 -3.46 10.71 -0.66
C ARG A 234 -4.25 12.01 -0.83
N LEU A 235 -3.66 12.95 -1.56
CA LEU A 235 -4.28 14.22 -1.92
C LEU A 235 -5.25 14.08 -3.09
N PHE A 236 -5.24 12.92 -3.76
CA PHE A 236 -6.21 12.54 -4.78
C PHE A 236 -7.04 11.36 -4.28
N PRO A 237 -8.36 11.34 -4.58
CA PRO A 237 -9.19 10.18 -4.31
C PRO A 237 -8.71 8.96 -5.12
N PRO A 238 -9.10 7.73 -4.75
CA PRO A 238 -8.80 6.53 -5.55
C PRO A 238 -9.35 6.65 -6.98
N GLY A 239 -8.59 6.23 -8.00
CA GLY A 239 -8.98 6.23 -9.42
C GLY A 239 -7.87 6.69 -10.39
N ASN A 240 -8.20 6.81 -11.68
CA ASN A 240 -7.26 7.27 -12.72
C ASN A 240 -7.19 8.81 -12.77
N TRP A 241 -6.51 9.41 -11.81
CA TRP A 241 -6.45 10.88 -11.64
C TRP A 241 -5.20 11.55 -12.22
N VAL A 242 -4.31 10.78 -12.87
CA VAL A 242 -3.18 11.32 -13.63
C VAL A 242 -3.68 11.77 -15.00
N SER A 243 -4.31 12.94 -15.04
CA SER A 243 -4.93 13.51 -16.24
C SER A 243 -3.97 14.39 -17.04
N GLY A 244 -2.91 14.89 -16.39
CA GLY A 244 -2.05 15.94 -16.93
C GLY A 244 -2.76 17.28 -17.10
N ARG A 245 -3.95 17.44 -16.52
CA ARG A 245 -4.70 18.71 -16.52
C ARG A 245 -4.61 19.33 -15.15
N TYR A 246 -4.46 20.65 -15.12
CA TYR A 246 -4.69 21.41 -13.89
C TYR A 246 -6.19 21.58 -13.70
N ASP A 247 -6.75 20.78 -12.80
CA ASP A 247 -8.16 20.83 -12.38
C ASP A 247 -8.27 21.27 -10.91
N TRP A 248 -9.50 21.42 -10.43
CA TRP A 248 -9.78 21.82 -9.06
C TRP A 248 -9.12 20.86 -8.04
N GLN A 249 -9.11 19.55 -8.30
CA GLN A 249 -8.47 18.57 -7.43
C GLN A 249 -6.95 18.78 -7.35
N THR A 250 -6.29 18.98 -8.50
CA THR A 250 -4.86 19.25 -8.57
C THR A 250 -4.50 20.54 -7.85
N GLU A 251 -5.34 21.57 -7.98
CA GLU A 251 -5.21 22.83 -7.24
C GLU A 251 -5.29 22.62 -5.72
N GLN A 252 -6.30 21.89 -5.23
CA GLN A 252 -6.43 21.60 -3.80
C GLN A 252 -5.27 20.76 -3.26
N ALA A 253 -4.82 19.76 -4.02
CA ALA A 253 -3.66 18.94 -3.67
C ALA A 253 -2.39 19.80 -3.53
N LEU A 254 -2.16 20.70 -4.48
CA LEU A 254 -1.02 21.62 -4.45
C LEU A 254 -1.10 22.61 -3.27
N ILE A 255 -2.28 23.15 -2.97
CA ILE A 255 -2.47 24.04 -1.81
C ILE A 255 -2.10 23.31 -0.52
N GLN A 256 -2.62 22.10 -0.32
CA GLN A 256 -2.35 21.32 0.89
C GLN A 256 -0.88 20.93 1.01
N PHE A 257 -0.26 20.47 -0.09
CA PHE A 257 1.15 20.12 -0.12
C PHE A 257 2.04 21.34 0.18
N CYS A 258 1.79 22.46 -0.50
CA CYS A 258 2.57 23.69 -0.32
C CYS A 258 2.43 24.24 1.10
N ALA A 259 1.21 24.26 1.65
CA ALA A 259 0.97 24.70 3.02
C ALA A 259 1.75 23.85 4.04
N PHE A 260 1.75 22.53 3.87
CA PHE A 260 2.46 21.63 4.78
C PHE A 260 3.98 21.81 4.73
N TYR A 261 4.55 21.94 3.53
CA TYR A 261 5.99 22.12 3.35
C TYR A 261 6.47 23.58 3.43
N GLY A 262 5.58 24.52 3.76
CA GLY A 262 5.91 25.95 3.88
C GLY A 262 6.34 26.60 2.56
N LEU A 263 5.81 26.10 1.43
CA LEU A 263 6.16 26.58 0.09
C LEU A 263 5.25 27.74 -0.29
N ASN A 264 5.86 28.83 -0.78
CA ASN A 264 5.12 30.01 -1.26
C ASN A 264 4.60 29.88 -2.69
N THR A 265 4.85 28.74 -3.35
CA THR A 265 4.54 28.44 -4.76
C THR A 265 3.14 28.87 -5.17
N MET A 266 2.12 28.54 -4.36
CA MET A 266 0.73 28.89 -4.64
C MET A 266 0.42 30.37 -4.47
N ASN A 267 1.20 31.10 -3.66
CA ASN A 267 1.05 32.54 -3.45
C ASN A 267 1.78 33.36 -4.53
N VAL A 268 3.01 32.95 -4.88
CA VAL A 268 3.82 33.65 -5.90
C VAL A 268 3.41 33.30 -7.33
N GLY A 269 2.70 32.19 -7.51
CA GLY A 269 2.29 31.72 -8.82
C GLY A 269 3.48 31.27 -9.68
N VAL A 270 4.44 30.56 -9.09
CA VAL A 270 5.65 30.10 -9.80
C VAL A 270 6.06 28.74 -9.26
N PHE A 271 6.31 27.78 -10.15
CA PHE A 271 7.05 26.55 -9.81
C PHE A 271 8.55 26.79 -9.99
N ASP A 272 9.29 26.65 -8.90
CA ASP A 272 10.71 26.94 -8.78
C ASP A 272 11.46 25.74 -8.17
N GLU A 273 12.79 25.87 -8.08
CA GLU A 273 13.63 24.80 -7.52
C GLU A 273 13.21 24.36 -6.11
N PRO A 274 12.88 25.26 -5.16
CA PRO A 274 12.33 24.86 -3.85
C PRO A 274 11.10 23.96 -3.96
N PHE A 275 10.13 24.30 -4.81
CA PHE A 275 8.95 23.47 -5.02
C PHE A 275 9.30 22.10 -5.59
N ALA A 276 10.08 22.08 -6.67
CA ALA A 276 10.44 20.83 -7.35
C ALA A 276 11.25 19.92 -6.42
N SER A 277 12.20 20.49 -5.68
CA SER A 277 13.00 19.77 -4.68
C SER A 277 12.14 19.23 -3.55
N ALA A 278 11.20 20.02 -3.02
CA ALA A 278 10.28 19.55 -2.00
C ALA A 278 9.43 18.37 -2.51
N LEU A 279 8.85 18.48 -3.71
CA LEU A 279 7.99 17.44 -4.26
C LEU A 279 8.75 16.14 -4.59
N LEU A 280 10.01 16.25 -5.03
CA LEU A 280 10.86 15.10 -5.36
C LEU A 280 11.40 14.38 -4.12
N ASN A 281 11.62 15.10 -3.01
CA ASN A 281 12.30 14.57 -1.83
C ASN A 281 11.39 14.39 -0.61
N ALA A 282 10.15 14.88 -0.68
CA ALA A 282 9.19 14.80 0.42
C ALA A 282 8.90 13.34 0.82
N ASP A 283 8.71 13.13 2.13
CA ASP A 283 8.25 11.85 2.68
C ASP A 283 6.73 11.86 2.83
N PRO A 284 5.98 11.08 2.03
CA PRO A 284 4.53 11.00 2.16
C PRO A 284 4.09 10.52 3.54
N VAL A 285 4.91 9.72 4.22
CA VAL A 285 4.57 9.17 5.54
C VAL A 285 4.55 10.27 6.59
N GLU A 286 5.50 11.22 6.56
CA GLU A 286 5.51 12.35 7.49
C GLU A 286 4.30 13.26 7.27
N PHE A 287 3.90 13.48 6.01
CA PHE A 287 2.68 14.20 5.68
C PHE A 287 1.44 13.50 6.23
N LEU A 288 1.28 12.20 5.98
CA LEU A 288 0.11 11.43 6.43
C LEU A 288 0.02 11.32 7.95
N LEU A 289 1.16 11.15 8.64
CA LEU A 289 1.23 11.18 10.10
C LEU A 289 0.77 12.54 10.66
N ALA A 290 1.12 13.64 10.01
CA ALA A 290 0.69 14.97 10.43
C ALA A 290 -0.80 15.23 10.13
N GLN A 291 -1.30 14.83 8.96
CA GLN A 291 -2.73 14.92 8.64
C GLN A 291 -3.60 14.11 9.62
N ALA A 292 -3.12 12.95 10.05
CA ALA A 292 -3.82 12.10 11.01
C ALA A 292 -3.92 12.69 12.43
N THR A 293 -3.29 13.85 12.70
CA THR A 293 -3.51 14.57 13.97
C THR A 293 -4.93 15.16 14.07
N ASP A 294 -5.60 15.38 12.93
CA ASP A 294 -7.04 15.66 12.90
C ASP A 294 -7.84 14.36 13.11
N ARG A 295 -7.96 13.99 14.38
CA ARG A 295 -8.63 12.75 14.81
C ARG A 295 -10.12 12.73 14.47
N GLN A 296 -10.76 13.90 14.43
CA GLN A 296 -12.17 13.98 14.08
C GLN A 296 -12.37 13.69 12.59
N LYS A 297 -11.51 14.25 11.73
CA LYS A 297 -11.49 13.91 10.31
C LYS A 297 -11.25 12.42 10.09
N VAL A 298 -10.24 11.83 10.74
CA VAL A 298 -9.97 10.37 10.62
C VAL A 298 -11.18 9.54 11.03
N TYR A 299 -11.84 9.88 12.13
CA TYR A 299 -13.06 9.19 12.55
C TYR A 299 -14.20 9.36 11.54
N ASN A 300 -14.43 10.57 11.01
CA ASN A 300 -15.45 10.81 10.00
C ASN A 300 -15.16 10.03 8.71
N ASP A 301 -13.91 10.03 8.24
CA ASP A 301 -13.48 9.27 7.07
C ASP A 301 -13.74 7.76 7.25
N TYR A 302 -13.59 7.24 8.48
CA TYR A 302 -13.93 5.85 8.80
C TYR A 302 -15.43 5.61 8.92
N LEU A 303 -16.17 6.54 9.51
CA LEU A 303 -17.63 6.45 9.62
C LEU A 303 -18.30 6.47 8.23
N ASP A 304 -17.76 7.25 7.30
CA ASP A 304 -18.21 7.28 5.90
C ASP A 304 -17.96 5.95 5.20
N ARG A 305 -16.89 5.23 5.55
CA ARG A 305 -16.60 3.88 5.04
C ARG A 305 -17.54 2.81 5.61
N GLU A 306 -18.17 3.07 6.75
CA GLU A 306 -19.25 2.25 7.30
C GLU A 306 -20.61 2.51 6.61
N ALA A 307 -20.67 3.41 5.61
CA ALA A 307 -21.87 3.61 4.82
C ALA A 307 -22.25 2.30 4.08
N GLY A 308 -23.47 1.81 4.33
CA GLY A 308 -23.98 0.56 3.75
C GLY A 308 -23.66 -0.69 4.57
N PHE A 309 -22.99 -0.57 5.73
CA PHE A 309 -22.77 -1.64 6.69
C PHE A 309 -23.79 -1.58 7.85
N ASP A 310 -23.85 -2.62 8.67
CA ASP A 310 -24.74 -2.69 9.83
C ASP A 310 -24.19 -3.63 10.92
N ALA A 311 -24.94 -3.87 12.00
CA ALA A 311 -24.46 -4.67 13.13
C ALA A 311 -24.19 -6.15 12.79
N SER A 312 -24.65 -6.65 11.63
CA SER A 312 -24.40 -8.01 11.16
C SER A 312 -23.11 -8.14 10.35
N LYS A 313 -22.63 -7.02 9.78
CA LYS A 313 -21.41 -6.95 8.99
C LYS A 313 -20.90 -5.52 8.97
N LEU A 314 -19.71 -5.31 9.52
CA LEU A 314 -19.07 -4.00 9.67
C LEU A 314 -17.83 -3.87 8.77
N ALA A 315 -17.46 -2.63 8.43
CA ALA A 315 -16.44 -2.39 7.41
C ALA A 315 -15.02 -2.78 7.87
N PHE A 316 -14.71 -2.61 9.16
CA PHE A 316 -13.37 -2.86 9.69
C PHE A 316 -13.29 -4.15 10.49
N LEU A 317 -14.28 -4.40 11.35
CA LEU A 317 -14.34 -5.59 12.19
C LEU A 317 -14.41 -6.87 11.35
N ASP A 318 -15.24 -6.87 10.30
CA ASP A 318 -15.48 -8.04 9.44
C ASP A 318 -14.68 -8.02 8.14
N ARG A 319 -13.65 -7.14 8.04
CA ARG A 319 -12.79 -7.03 6.85
C ARG A 319 -12.07 -8.35 6.52
N GLY A 320 -11.78 -9.14 7.56
CA GLY A 320 -11.17 -10.46 7.47
C GLY A 320 -9.65 -10.40 7.31
N TYR A 321 -8.94 -11.37 7.90
CA TYR A 321 -7.47 -11.35 7.86
C TYR A 321 -6.91 -11.56 6.44
N THR A 322 -7.65 -12.18 5.52
CA THR A 322 -7.20 -12.42 4.15
C THR A 322 -7.10 -11.15 3.31
N SER A 323 -7.78 -10.07 3.71
CA SER A 323 -7.59 -8.76 3.08
C SER A 323 -6.30 -8.07 3.55
N SER A 324 -5.63 -8.62 4.57
CA SER A 324 -4.37 -8.08 5.04
C SER A 324 -3.28 -8.26 4.00
N PRO A 325 -2.48 -7.22 3.67
CA PRO A 325 -1.29 -7.41 2.85
C PRO A 325 -0.26 -8.35 3.52
N TYR A 326 -0.39 -8.57 4.84
CA TYR A 326 0.51 -9.41 5.63
C TYR A 326 -0.06 -10.81 5.91
N ALA A 327 -1.21 -11.18 5.32
CA ALA A 327 -1.83 -12.49 5.54
C ALA A 327 -0.89 -13.65 5.17
N GLY A 328 -0.17 -13.53 4.04
CA GLY A 328 0.83 -14.51 3.60
C GLY A 328 2.06 -14.59 4.50
N GLU A 329 2.24 -13.63 5.41
CA GLU A 329 3.40 -13.52 6.30
C GLU A 329 3.14 -14.07 7.71
N ILE A 330 1.89 -14.48 8.04
CA ILE A 330 1.54 -15.08 9.34
C ILE A 330 2.47 -16.26 9.67
N GLY A 331 2.86 -17.03 8.65
CA GLY A 331 3.81 -18.13 8.74
C GLY A 331 5.18 -17.73 9.30
N GLN A 332 5.58 -16.47 9.16
CA GLN A 332 6.87 -15.92 9.56
C GLN A 332 6.82 -15.18 10.90
N PHE A 333 5.63 -14.89 11.45
CA PHE A 333 5.49 -14.13 12.68
C PHE A 333 6.30 -14.72 13.85
N PRO A 334 6.27 -16.05 14.11
CA PRO A 334 7.08 -16.61 15.18
C PRO A 334 8.58 -16.38 15.01
N ALA A 335 9.12 -16.51 13.80
CA ALA A 335 10.54 -16.26 13.53
C ALA A 335 10.92 -14.79 13.78
N ARG A 336 10.05 -13.85 13.37
CA ARG A 336 10.25 -12.41 13.60
C ARG A 336 10.21 -12.04 15.08
N LEU A 337 9.39 -12.71 15.88
CA LEU A 337 9.36 -12.52 17.33
C LEU A 337 10.63 -13.01 18.04
N GLN A 338 11.48 -13.83 17.42
CA GLN A 338 12.76 -14.24 18.01
C GLN A 338 13.88 -13.21 17.75
N GLN A 339 13.68 -12.31 16.80
CA GLN A 339 14.70 -11.34 16.40
C GLN A 339 14.93 -10.29 17.49
N LYS A 340 16.18 -9.88 17.65
CA LYS A 340 16.62 -8.80 18.55
C LYS A 340 17.24 -7.66 17.73
N PRO A 341 17.14 -6.40 18.17
CA PRO A 341 17.93 -5.31 17.61
C PRO A 341 19.43 -5.64 17.68
N ASP A 342 20.13 -5.50 16.55
CA ASP A 342 21.56 -5.75 16.42
C ASP A 342 22.42 -4.50 16.69
N GLY A 343 21.78 -3.33 16.82
CA GLY A 343 22.42 -2.02 16.96
C GLY A 343 23.07 -1.49 15.68
N ARG A 344 23.10 -2.26 14.58
CA ARG A 344 23.74 -1.90 13.31
C ARG A 344 22.70 -1.58 12.24
N THR A 345 21.80 -2.53 11.98
CA THR A 345 20.72 -2.40 10.99
C THR A 345 19.39 -2.05 11.66
N THR A 346 19.22 -2.50 12.90
CA THR A 346 18.03 -2.30 13.72
C THR A 346 18.43 -1.94 15.15
N ALA A 347 17.98 -0.79 15.63
CA ALA A 347 18.14 -0.29 16.98
C ALA A 347 16.83 -0.40 17.79
N SER A 348 16.92 -0.12 19.08
CA SER A 348 15.80 0.06 20.00
C SER A 348 15.77 1.50 20.52
N LEU A 349 14.70 1.87 21.23
CA LEU A 349 14.66 3.14 21.96
C LEU A 349 15.67 3.19 23.12
N GLY A 350 16.04 2.03 23.68
CA GLY A 350 16.91 1.94 24.84
C GLY A 350 16.17 2.14 26.17
N ALA A 351 16.93 2.38 27.24
CA ALA A 351 16.39 2.52 28.60
C ALA A 351 15.64 3.86 28.81
N THR A 352 15.98 4.86 28.00
CA THR A 352 15.34 6.17 28.02
C THR A 352 15.01 6.61 26.59
N ALA A 353 13.96 7.40 26.45
CA ALA A 353 13.61 8.06 25.20
C ALA A 353 13.20 9.50 25.46
N VAL A 354 13.37 10.36 24.46
CA VAL A 354 12.79 11.72 24.50
C VAL A 354 11.39 11.64 23.93
N GLN A 355 10.41 12.09 24.71
CA GLN A 355 9.03 12.19 24.26
C GLN A 355 8.88 13.39 23.33
N THR A 356 8.43 13.12 22.12
CA THR A 356 8.23 14.15 21.09
C THR A 356 7.09 15.08 21.49
N GLY A 357 7.28 16.38 21.30
CA GLY A 357 6.30 17.42 21.66
C GLY A 357 6.42 17.93 23.10
N THR A 358 7.13 17.24 23.99
CA THR A 358 7.35 17.70 25.38
C THR A 358 8.82 17.93 25.73
N ASN A 359 9.75 17.40 24.93
CA ASN A 359 11.20 17.36 25.20
C ASN A 359 11.57 16.70 26.53
N GLN A 360 10.64 15.98 27.16
CA GLN A 360 10.89 15.28 28.41
C GLN A 360 11.58 13.94 28.13
N THR A 361 12.64 13.66 28.90
CA THR A 361 13.26 12.32 28.89
C THR A 361 12.47 11.39 29.79
N VAL A 362 11.96 10.31 29.21
CA VAL A 362 11.18 9.28 29.90
C VAL A 362 11.98 7.99 30.01
N SER A 363 11.73 7.22 31.07
CA SER A 363 12.44 5.97 31.33
C SER A 363 11.52 4.76 31.14
N PHE A 364 12.02 3.76 30.43
CA PHE A 364 11.43 2.42 30.44
C PHE A 364 11.82 1.70 31.74
N LYS A 365 11.05 0.68 32.14
CA LYS A 365 11.34 -0.19 33.28
C LYS A 365 11.36 -1.64 32.86
N ALA A 366 12.12 -2.49 33.53
CA ALA A 366 12.07 -3.93 33.28
C ALA A 366 10.62 -4.45 33.28
N PHE A 367 10.32 -5.41 32.41
CA PHE A 367 8.98 -6.01 32.37
C PHE A 367 8.57 -6.51 33.77
N PRO A 368 7.34 -6.22 34.24
CA PRO A 368 6.94 -6.51 35.62
C PRO A 368 7.02 -8.01 35.94
N ALA A 369 7.48 -8.32 37.16
CA ALA A 369 7.46 -9.69 37.67
C ALA A 369 6.04 -10.26 37.69
N LEU A 370 5.93 -11.60 37.72
CA LEU A 370 4.64 -12.26 37.95
C LEU A 370 4.01 -11.76 39.26
N ALA A 371 2.69 -11.81 39.34
CA ALA A 371 1.87 -11.34 40.46
C ALA A 371 2.07 -9.85 40.83
N THR A 372 2.71 -9.06 39.97
CA THR A 372 2.99 -7.63 40.21
C THR A 372 2.35 -6.76 39.14
N ILE A 373 1.55 -5.78 39.56
CA ILE A 373 1.02 -4.74 38.66
C ILE A 373 2.11 -3.67 38.45
N PRO A 374 2.48 -3.32 37.20
CA PRO A 374 3.44 -2.26 36.92
C PRO A 374 2.86 -0.89 37.27
N ALA A 375 3.73 0.13 37.33
CA ALA A 375 3.27 1.51 37.36
C ALA A 375 2.60 1.85 36.01
N ILE A 376 1.29 2.09 36.02
CA ILE A 376 0.50 2.46 34.85
C ILE A 376 0.22 3.97 34.91
N ASP A 377 0.66 4.71 33.89
CA ASP A 377 0.30 6.11 33.73
C ASP A 377 -1.19 6.24 33.36
N ALA A 378 -2.00 6.64 34.34
CA ALA A 378 -3.45 6.75 34.20
C ALA A 378 -3.93 7.91 33.30
N ASN A 379 -3.03 8.84 32.95
CA ASN A 379 -3.34 9.99 32.10
C ASN A 379 -2.75 9.88 30.69
N GLY A 380 -1.83 8.95 30.47
CA GLY A 380 -1.15 8.76 29.19
C GLY A 380 -2.06 8.43 28.00
N LEU A 381 -3.30 7.97 28.27
CA LEU A 381 -4.33 7.70 27.26
C LEU A 381 -5.54 8.65 27.36
N SER A 382 -5.39 9.79 28.02
CA SER A 382 -6.46 10.81 28.16
C SER A 382 -6.92 11.40 26.83
N PHE A 383 -6.10 11.29 25.78
CA PHE A 383 -6.48 11.71 24.44
C PHE A 383 -7.59 10.82 23.85
N LEU A 384 -7.74 9.56 24.27
CA LEU A 384 -8.73 8.65 23.67
C LEU A 384 -10.15 9.17 23.87
N HIS A 385 -10.97 9.09 22.82
CA HIS A 385 -12.36 9.54 22.86
C HIS A 385 -13.16 8.88 24.02
N PRO A 386 -14.15 9.58 24.62
CA PRO A 386 -14.97 9.05 25.71
C PRO A 386 -15.61 7.69 25.44
N ASP A 387 -15.98 7.39 24.18
CA ASP A 387 -16.52 6.08 23.78
C ASP A 387 -15.56 4.93 24.10
N ILE A 388 -14.25 5.16 24.13
CA ILE A 388 -13.26 4.22 24.67
C ILE A 388 -13.28 4.34 26.19
N GLN A 389 -14.07 3.47 26.83
CA GLN A 389 -14.32 3.45 28.27
C GLN A 389 -13.10 3.01 29.07
N GLN A 390 -12.35 2.06 28.53
CA GLN A 390 -11.14 1.51 29.13
C GLN A 390 -10.08 1.26 28.07
N ALA A 391 -8.82 1.49 28.42
CA ALA A 391 -7.69 1.12 27.57
C ALA A 391 -6.45 0.87 28.42
N CYS A 392 -5.60 -0.04 27.96
CA CYS A 392 -4.24 -0.19 28.46
C CYS A 392 -3.30 -0.39 27.27
N VAL A 393 -2.23 0.40 27.21
CA VAL A 393 -1.19 0.31 26.20
C VAL A 393 0.14 0.08 26.89
N CYS A 394 0.92 -0.89 26.41
CA CYS A 394 2.28 -1.15 26.87
C CYS A 394 3.24 -1.10 25.69
N VAL A 395 4.14 -0.11 25.72
CA VAL A 395 5.19 0.09 24.72
C VAL A 395 6.48 -0.57 25.21
N GLY A 396 7.11 -1.37 24.36
CA GLY A 396 8.34 -2.09 24.67
C GLY A 396 9.57 -1.47 24.02
N SER A 397 10.72 -1.64 24.68
CA SER A 397 12.05 -1.26 24.22
C SER A 397 13.05 -2.29 24.72
N PHE A 398 13.96 -2.75 23.85
CA PHE A 398 15.07 -3.59 24.24
C PHE A 398 16.16 -2.81 24.97
N VAL A 399 16.61 -3.35 26.09
CA VAL A 399 17.77 -2.88 26.88
C VAL A 399 18.60 -4.12 27.24
N ASN A 400 19.86 -4.15 26.81
CA ASN A 400 20.76 -5.28 27.03
C ASN A 400 20.18 -6.65 26.62
N GLY A 401 19.34 -6.67 25.57
CA GLY A 401 18.74 -7.88 25.04
C GLY A 401 17.44 -8.34 25.71
N ASP A 402 16.99 -7.64 26.76
CA ASP A 402 15.72 -7.88 27.45
C ASP A 402 14.69 -6.78 27.15
N ILE A 403 13.41 -7.12 27.25
CA ILE A 403 12.33 -6.15 27.09
C ILE A 403 12.12 -5.32 28.36
N TRP A 404 12.17 -4.01 28.17
CA TRP A 404 11.74 -2.98 29.10
C TRP A 404 10.48 -2.30 28.55
N THR A 405 9.65 -1.75 29.42
CA THR A 405 8.29 -1.31 29.11
C THR A 405 7.91 0.00 29.76
N ARG A 406 6.95 0.69 29.13
CA ARG A 406 6.14 1.74 29.73
C ARG A 406 4.66 1.40 29.55
N TRP A 407 3.88 1.66 30.59
CA TRP A 407 2.45 1.30 30.65
C TRP A 407 1.60 2.55 30.77
N PHE A 408 0.58 2.64 29.95
CA PHE A 408 -0.37 3.74 29.89
C PHE A 408 -1.78 3.18 30.03
N GLY A 409 -2.66 3.93 30.68
CA GLY A 409 -3.99 3.47 31.02
C GLY A 409 -5.06 4.55 30.90
N LYS A 410 -6.27 4.09 30.64
CA LYS A 410 -7.54 4.80 30.86
C LYS A 410 -8.45 3.81 31.55
N ASN A 411 -8.73 3.99 32.84
CA ASN A 411 -9.46 3.00 33.66
C ASN A 411 -8.90 1.57 33.55
N ALA A 412 -7.58 1.43 33.39
CA ALA A 412 -6.95 0.21 32.86
C ALA A 412 -7.16 -1.05 33.70
N LEU A 413 -7.32 -0.89 35.02
CA LEU A 413 -7.48 -1.96 36.00
C LEU A 413 -8.95 -2.28 36.34
N LYS A 414 -9.91 -1.53 35.79
CA LYS A 414 -11.34 -1.72 36.08
C LYS A 414 -11.80 -3.08 35.53
N PRO A 415 -12.30 -4.01 36.35
CA PRO A 415 -12.85 -5.27 35.84
C PRO A 415 -14.08 -5.00 34.96
N ALA A 416 -14.16 -5.67 33.81
CA ALA A 416 -15.30 -5.59 32.91
C ALA A 416 -15.47 -6.86 32.07
N GLN A 417 -16.66 -7.04 31.48
CA GLN A 417 -16.84 -8.04 30.43
C GLN A 417 -16.06 -7.56 29.21
N GLN A 418 -14.96 -8.25 28.89
CA GLN A 418 -14.15 -7.96 27.70
C GLN A 418 -14.56 -8.86 26.52
N TRP A 419 -15.86 -9.17 26.42
CA TRP A 419 -16.46 -10.09 25.44
C TRP A 419 -15.53 -11.26 25.05
N SER A 420 -15.50 -11.63 23.77
CA SER A 420 -14.65 -12.70 23.25
C SER A 420 -13.15 -12.43 23.29
N ALA A 421 -12.68 -11.21 23.64
CA ALA A 421 -11.26 -10.90 23.69
C ALA A 421 -10.52 -11.69 24.79
N THR A 422 -11.24 -12.13 25.83
CA THR A 422 -10.68 -12.96 26.93
C THR A 422 -10.31 -14.38 26.52
N LYS A 423 -10.78 -14.86 25.36
CA LYS A 423 -10.65 -16.27 24.96
C LYS A 423 -9.20 -16.73 24.70
N ILE A 424 -8.26 -15.78 24.58
CA ILE A 424 -6.83 -16.08 24.45
C ILE A 424 -6.26 -16.68 25.74
N ILE A 425 -6.85 -16.38 26.90
CA ILE A 425 -6.29 -16.70 28.22
C ILE A 425 -6.20 -18.21 28.40
N GLN A 426 -7.30 -18.94 28.16
CA GLN A 426 -7.33 -20.39 28.33
C GLN A 426 -6.39 -21.14 27.37
N LEU A 427 -6.10 -20.58 26.17
CA LEU A 427 -5.10 -21.16 25.27
C LEU A 427 -3.70 -21.08 25.88
N LEU A 428 -3.32 -19.91 26.41
CA LEU A 428 -2.03 -19.71 27.07
C LEU A 428 -1.89 -20.58 28.33
N THR A 429 -2.94 -20.66 29.15
CA THR A 429 -2.95 -21.54 30.33
C THR A 429 -2.81 -23.01 29.93
N LEU A 430 -3.45 -23.44 28.83
CA LEU A 430 -3.39 -24.82 28.36
C LEU A 430 -2.01 -25.19 27.83
N VAL A 431 -1.36 -24.30 27.08
CA VAL A 431 0.04 -24.45 26.67
C VAL A 431 0.94 -24.61 27.89
N ALA A 432 0.83 -23.70 28.88
CA ALA A 432 1.62 -23.74 30.11
C ALA A 432 1.46 -25.07 30.86
N LYS A 433 0.22 -25.53 31.04
CA LYS A 433 -0.10 -26.78 31.76
C LYS A 433 0.35 -28.03 30.99
N ALA A 434 0.16 -28.05 29.67
CA ALA A 434 0.57 -29.18 28.83
C ALA A 434 2.09 -29.31 28.79
N ASN A 435 2.81 -28.20 28.54
CA ASN A 435 4.26 -28.21 28.52
C ASN A 435 4.87 -28.46 29.91
N GLY A 436 4.23 -28.02 31.00
CA GLY A 436 4.66 -28.36 32.36
C GLY A 436 4.63 -29.87 32.65
N ARG A 437 3.76 -30.62 31.95
CA ARG A 437 3.67 -32.08 32.07
C ARG A 437 4.52 -32.84 31.05
N ALA A 438 4.62 -32.32 29.83
CA ALA A 438 5.42 -32.90 28.76
C ALA A 438 6.12 -31.79 27.95
N PRO A 439 7.30 -31.31 28.40
CA PRO A 439 7.99 -30.19 27.76
C PRO A 439 8.39 -30.46 26.30
N ALA A 440 8.67 -31.72 25.96
CA ALA A 440 9.05 -32.12 24.60
C ALA A 440 7.84 -32.26 23.64
N ALA A 441 6.61 -32.31 24.16
CA ALA A 441 5.42 -32.44 23.32
C ALA A 441 5.00 -31.06 22.80
N ASN A 442 5.03 -30.88 21.48
CA ASN A 442 4.54 -29.66 20.86
C ASN A 442 3.01 -29.70 20.83
N ILE A 443 2.36 -28.66 21.36
CA ILE A 443 0.89 -28.59 21.37
C ILE A 443 0.28 -28.57 19.96
N ARG A 444 1.05 -28.14 18.96
CA ARG A 444 0.63 -28.17 17.54
C ARG A 444 0.27 -29.57 17.08
N ASP A 445 0.98 -30.57 17.59
CA ASP A 445 0.84 -31.97 17.23
C ASP A 445 -0.15 -32.70 18.16
N CYS A 446 -0.93 -31.96 18.95
CA CYS A 446 -1.94 -32.52 19.83
C CYS A 446 -3.33 -32.50 19.20
N LEU A 447 -4.11 -33.53 19.52
CA LEU A 447 -5.54 -33.60 19.27
C LEU A 447 -6.31 -33.29 20.55
N VAL A 448 -7.41 -32.56 20.42
CA VAL A 448 -8.44 -32.45 21.46
C VAL A 448 -9.52 -33.49 21.16
N THR A 449 -9.65 -34.46 22.04
CA THR A 449 -10.44 -35.69 21.85
C THR A 449 -11.50 -35.82 22.95
N PRO A 450 -12.62 -36.53 22.70
CA PRO A 450 -13.44 -37.04 23.79
C PRO A 450 -12.60 -37.94 24.71
N ARG A 451 -12.86 -37.91 26.02
CA ARG A 451 -12.16 -38.79 26.98
C ARG A 451 -12.19 -40.26 26.56
N GLY A 452 -11.02 -40.89 26.53
CA GLY A 452 -10.86 -42.30 26.13
C GLY A 452 -10.77 -42.53 24.61
N SER A 453 -10.93 -41.48 23.79
CA SER A 453 -10.73 -41.54 22.34
C SER A 453 -9.31 -41.11 21.96
N LEU A 454 -8.79 -41.66 20.85
CA LEU A 454 -7.60 -41.14 20.16
C LEU A 454 -7.94 -40.27 18.94
N ASN A 455 -9.22 -40.24 18.55
CA ASN A 455 -9.73 -39.42 17.45
C ASN A 455 -10.31 -38.11 18.00
N GLY A 456 -10.02 -37.01 17.33
CA GLY A 456 -10.48 -35.67 17.70
C GLY A 456 -9.96 -34.62 16.73
N ASN A 457 -10.07 -33.36 17.13
CA ASN A 457 -9.72 -32.22 16.29
C ASN A 457 -8.30 -31.72 16.61
N GLY A 458 -7.58 -31.25 15.59
CA GLY A 458 -6.28 -30.64 15.77
C GLY A 458 -6.36 -29.43 16.70
N PHE A 459 -5.41 -29.32 17.65
CA PHE A 459 -5.37 -28.18 18.56
C PHE A 459 -5.24 -26.85 17.80
N TYR A 460 -4.42 -26.81 16.75
CA TYR A 460 -4.23 -25.61 15.94
C TYR A 460 -5.53 -25.18 15.24
N ASP A 461 -6.29 -26.11 14.67
CA ASP A 461 -7.55 -25.80 13.98
C ASP A 461 -8.59 -25.23 14.94
N LEU A 462 -8.68 -25.80 16.15
CA LEU A 462 -9.53 -25.28 17.23
C LEU A 462 -9.07 -23.89 17.70
N ALA A 463 -7.76 -23.65 17.79
CA ALA A 463 -7.23 -22.33 18.13
C ALA A 463 -7.57 -21.30 17.03
N VAL A 464 -7.49 -21.70 15.75
CA VAL A 464 -7.91 -20.86 14.61
C VAL A 464 -9.41 -20.55 14.68
N ASP A 465 -10.28 -21.52 14.95
CA ASP A 465 -11.73 -21.28 15.09
C ASP A 465 -12.08 -20.35 16.25
N LEU A 466 -11.39 -20.52 17.38
CA LEU A 466 -11.57 -19.65 18.55
C LEU A 466 -11.27 -18.19 18.23
N VAL A 467 -10.24 -17.93 17.41
CA VAL A 467 -9.80 -16.60 17.05
C VAL A 467 -10.58 -16.03 15.86
N SER A 468 -10.67 -16.79 14.76
CA SER A 468 -11.07 -16.31 13.44
C SER A 468 -12.58 -16.28 13.17
N TYR A 469 -13.39 -16.89 14.04
CA TYR A 469 -14.84 -17.05 13.89
C TYR A 469 -15.30 -17.86 12.65
N ARG A 470 -14.38 -18.54 11.96
CA ARG A 470 -14.69 -19.32 10.75
C ARG A 470 -15.55 -20.55 11.02
N SER A 471 -15.55 -21.06 12.24
CA SER A 471 -16.36 -22.21 12.66
C SER A 471 -16.15 -23.46 11.78
N LEU A 472 -14.89 -23.77 11.46
CA LEU A 472 -14.50 -24.95 10.66
C LEU A 472 -14.82 -26.26 11.39
N VAL A 473 -14.67 -26.25 12.70
CA VAL A 473 -14.88 -27.36 13.64
C VAL A 473 -16.00 -27.03 14.63
N GLY A 474 -16.05 -25.79 15.14
CA GLY A 474 -17.09 -25.35 16.06
C GLY A 474 -17.10 -23.83 16.27
N SER A 475 -18.18 -23.30 16.86
CA SER A 475 -18.27 -21.86 17.14
C SER A 475 -17.15 -21.40 18.08
N SER A 476 -16.71 -20.13 17.97
CA SER A 476 -15.71 -19.55 18.86
C SER A 476 -16.10 -19.66 20.35
N ASN A 477 -17.39 -19.59 20.68
CA ASN A 477 -17.89 -19.72 22.05
C ASN A 477 -17.82 -21.17 22.56
N SER A 478 -18.34 -22.14 21.79
CA SER A 478 -18.32 -23.56 22.18
C SER A 478 -16.89 -24.11 22.30
N VAL A 479 -15.98 -23.70 21.40
CA VAL A 479 -14.56 -24.04 21.47
C VAL A 479 -13.90 -23.41 22.71
N ALA A 480 -14.19 -22.14 23.00
CA ALA A 480 -13.69 -21.48 24.19
C ALA A 480 -14.21 -22.12 25.49
N ALA A 481 -15.50 -22.49 25.54
CA ALA A 481 -16.09 -23.21 26.65
C ALA A 481 -15.47 -24.61 26.82
N MET A 482 -15.16 -25.31 25.73
CA MET A 482 -14.42 -26.59 25.76
C MET A 482 -13.01 -26.42 26.32
N PHE A 483 -12.25 -25.40 25.89
CA PHE A 483 -10.90 -25.19 26.43
C PHE A 483 -10.89 -24.89 27.93
N LYS A 484 -11.93 -24.21 28.45
CA LYS A 484 -12.09 -24.04 29.90
C LYS A 484 -12.27 -25.37 30.64
N GLN A 485 -12.79 -26.41 29.99
CA GLN A 485 -12.93 -27.73 30.60
C GLN A 485 -11.59 -28.38 30.96
N PHE A 486 -10.42 -27.86 30.57
CA PHE A 486 -9.13 -28.39 31.03
C PHE A 486 -8.72 -27.93 32.43
N PHE A 487 -9.50 -27.06 33.06
CA PHE A 487 -9.21 -26.44 34.35
C PHE A 487 -10.44 -26.44 35.25
N THR A 488 -10.21 -26.35 36.55
CA THR A 488 -11.27 -25.90 37.47
C THR A 488 -11.41 -24.38 37.40
N PRO A 489 -12.57 -23.79 37.72
CA PRO A 489 -12.73 -22.34 37.75
C PRO A 489 -11.70 -21.64 38.65
N THR A 490 -11.41 -22.21 39.83
CA THR A 490 -10.42 -21.68 40.77
C THR A 490 -9.00 -21.77 40.24
N GLU A 491 -8.64 -22.86 39.54
CA GLU A 491 -7.33 -23.02 38.93
C GLU A 491 -7.08 -21.94 37.87
N LEU A 492 -8.05 -21.73 36.97
CA LEU A 492 -7.93 -20.76 35.87
C LEU A 492 -7.92 -19.31 36.39
N ASP A 493 -8.80 -18.98 37.32
CA ASP A 493 -8.88 -17.67 37.99
C ASP A 493 -7.59 -17.36 38.77
N GLY A 494 -7.10 -18.34 39.54
CA GLY A 494 -5.87 -18.22 40.31
C GLY A 494 -4.64 -18.07 39.42
N TRP A 495 -4.56 -18.83 38.32
CA TRP A 495 -3.49 -18.70 37.35
C TRP A 495 -3.43 -17.29 36.77
N LEU A 496 -4.56 -16.73 36.33
CA LEU A 496 -4.59 -15.38 35.75
C LEU A 496 -4.17 -14.32 36.77
N LYS A 497 -4.63 -14.43 38.02
CA LYS A 497 -4.21 -13.55 39.13
C LYS A 497 -2.69 -13.63 39.38
N GLN A 498 -2.10 -14.81 39.30
CA GLN A 498 -0.65 -14.98 39.40
C GLN A 498 0.08 -14.41 38.18
N MET A 499 -0.49 -14.49 36.98
CA MET A 499 0.14 -13.93 35.79
C MET A 499 0.18 -12.41 35.83
N THR A 500 -0.89 -11.75 36.31
CA THR A 500 -1.06 -10.30 36.19
C THR A 500 -0.89 -9.51 37.48
N GLY A 501 -1.06 -10.14 38.65
CA GLY A 501 -1.11 -9.48 39.95
C GLY A 501 -2.45 -8.80 40.26
N ASN A 502 -3.42 -8.82 39.34
CA ASN A 502 -4.71 -8.18 39.56
C ASN A 502 -5.66 -9.10 40.34
N GLY A 503 -5.77 -8.88 41.64
CA GLY A 503 -6.66 -9.64 42.51
C GLY A 503 -8.16 -9.41 42.29
N ALA A 504 -8.55 -8.33 41.60
CA ALA A 504 -9.95 -7.90 41.45
C ALA A 504 -10.70 -8.58 40.29
N LEU A 505 -10.02 -9.39 39.46
CA LEU A 505 -10.63 -10.09 38.33
C LEU A 505 -11.41 -11.34 38.75
N GLU A 506 -12.32 -11.79 37.88
CA GLU A 506 -13.07 -13.04 37.99
C GLU A 506 -13.17 -13.69 36.60
N PHE A 507 -12.52 -14.86 36.41
CA PHE A 507 -12.48 -15.53 35.09
C PHE A 507 -13.03 -16.96 35.10
N ARG A 508 -14.33 -17.11 35.42
CA ARG A 508 -14.99 -18.38 35.76
C ARG A 508 -16.17 -18.76 34.87
N GLY A 509 -16.70 -17.83 34.08
CA GLY A 509 -17.92 -18.02 33.29
C GLY A 509 -17.77 -18.86 32.02
N ARG A 510 -18.88 -19.47 31.58
CA ARG A 510 -19.06 -20.11 30.26
C ARG A 510 -19.54 -19.08 29.26
N TYR A 511 -18.97 -19.07 28.06
CA TYR A 511 -19.19 -18.06 27.01
C TYR A 511 -20.57 -18.15 26.33
N GLY A 512 -21.64 -18.40 27.09
CA GLY A 512 -23.02 -18.44 26.61
C GLY A 512 -23.39 -19.68 25.80
N GLU A 513 -22.48 -20.64 25.58
CA GLU A 513 -22.73 -21.87 24.82
C GLU A 513 -22.17 -23.10 25.55
N GLU A 514 -22.75 -24.27 25.24
CA GLU A 514 -22.22 -25.56 25.68
C GLU A 514 -20.84 -25.83 25.07
N PRO A 515 -19.93 -26.49 25.80
CA PRO A 515 -18.61 -26.81 25.28
C PRO A 515 -18.72 -27.79 24.11
N LEU A 516 -17.94 -27.57 23.05
CA LEU A 516 -17.85 -28.49 21.90
C LEU A 516 -17.62 -29.95 22.33
N LEU A 517 -16.82 -30.15 23.38
CA LEU A 517 -16.68 -31.42 24.10
C LEU A 517 -16.80 -31.15 25.59
N SER A 518 -17.71 -31.85 26.28
CA SER A 518 -17.91 -31.68 27.74
C SER A 518 -16.81 -32.31 28.59
N ALA A 519 -16.17 -33.37 28.10
CA ALA A 519 -15.09 -34.07 28.79
C ALA A 519 -13.86 -34.26 27.88
N PRO A 520 -13.18 -33.17 27.46
CA PRO A 520 -12.08 -33.26 26.52
C PRO A 520 -10.81 -33.83 27.16
N SER A 521 -9.96 -34.40 26.31
CA SER A 521 -8.60 -34.84 26.62
C SER A 521 -7.64 -34.30 25.55
N LEU A 522 -6.45 -33.87 25.96
CA LEU A 522 -5.38 -33.42 25.07
C LEU A 522 -4.42 -34.59 24.85
N VAL A 523 -4.35 -35.10 23.61
CA VAL A 523 -3.57 -36.28 23.25
C VAL A 523 -2.47 -35.87 22.28
N HIS A 524 -1.22 -36.16 22.61
CA HIS A 524 -0.07 -35.91 21.73
C HIS A 524 -0.02 -36.98 20.64
N GLN A 525 -0.38 -36.60 19.40
CA GLN A 525 -0.62 -37.52 18.30
C GLN A 525 0.57 -38.43 17.99
N PRO A 526 1.84 -37.95 17.92
CA PRO A 526 2.99 -38.80 17.60
C PRO A 526 3.19 -39.94 18.60
N THR A 527 2.97 -39.67 19.89
CA THR A 527 3.20 -40.64 20.97
C THR A 527 1.95 -41.38 21.43
N LYS A 528 0.77 -40.93 21.00
CA LYS A 528 -0.56 -41.33 21.50
C LYS A 528 -0.75 -41.13 23.02
N GLN A 529 0.14 -40.38 23.68
CA GLN A 529 0.06 -40.10 25.10
C GLN A 529 -1.01 -39.05 25.39
N THR A 530 -1.90 -39.33 26.33
CA THR A 530 -2.78 -38.31 26.91
C THR A 530 -1.98 -37.40 27.83
N LEU A 531 -1.83 -36.13 27.42
CA LEU A 531 -1.14 -35.11 28.20
C LEU A 531 -2.04 -34.60 29.32
N LEU A 532 -3.30 -34.26 29.01
CA LEU A 532 -4.24 -33.65 29.96
C LEU A 532 -5.63 -34.26 29.82
N ASN A 533 -6.31 -34.42 30.95
CA ASN A 533 -7.73 -34.77 31.01
C ASN A 533 -8.49 -33.63 31.68
N SER A 534 -9.72 -33.38 31.23
CA SER A 534 -10.63 -32.47 31.92
C SER A 534 -10.90 -32.91 33.37
N PRO A 535 -11.04 -32.00 34.34
CA PRO A 535 -11.53 -32.35 35.67
C PRO A 535 -13.08 -32.48 35.73
N ASN A 536 -13.80 -32.32 34.60
CA ASN A 536 -15.26 -32.36 34.51
C ASN A 536 -15.97 -31.44 35.52
N THR A 537 -15.54 -30.18 35.60
CA THR A 537 -16.13 -29.20 36.53
C THR A 537 -17.06 -28.24 35.81
N SER A 538 -18.12 -27.82 36.52
CA SER A 538 -18.97 -26.75 35.99
C SER A 538 -18.25 -25.41 36.05
N HIS A 539 -18.34 -24.64 34.97
CA HIS A 539 -17.80 -23.28 34.90
C HIS A 539 -19.00 -22.33 34.98
N VAL A 540 -19.07 -21.57 36.06
CA VAL A 540 -20.17 -20.63 36.35
C VAL A 540 -19.57 -19.34 36.90
N GLY A 541 -20.28 -18.22 36.73
CA GLY A 541 -19.83 -16.90 37.15
C GLY A 541 -19.44 -16.02 35.97
N ASN A 542 -18.64 -14.98 36.24
CA ASN A 542 -18.31 -13.96 35.25
C ASN A 542 -16.97 -14.21 34.55
N ASN A 543 -16.71 -13.43 33.50
CA ASN A 543 -15.41 -13.32 32.83
C ASN A 543 -14.92 -11.86 32.90
N PHE A 544 -14.99 -11.28 34.10
CA PHE A 544 -14.52 -9.93 34.36
C PHE A 544 -13.00 -9.88 34.40
N VAL A 545 -12.41 -9.26 33.39
CA VAL A 545 -10.97 -8.95 33.35
C VAL A 545 -10.79 -7.49 32.96
N SER A 546 -9.63 -6.92 33.27
CA SER A 546 -9.32 -5.54 32.91
C SER A 546 -8.59 -5.45 31.57
N THR A 547 -8.56 -4.27 30.95
CA THR A 547 -7.71 -4.06 29.76
C THR A 547 -6.23 -4.27 30.07
N TYR A 548 -5.77 -3.99 31.30
CA TYR A 548 -4.41 -4.31 31.73
C TYR A 548 -4.12 -5.81 31.67
N ASP A 549 -5.04 -6.65 32.15
CA ASP A 549 -4.85 -8.11 32.15
C ASP A 549 -4.66 -8.66 30.73
N LEU A 550 -5.48 -8.18 29.78
CA LEU A 550 -5.39 -8.57 28.37
C LEU A 550 -4.11 -8.04 27.69
N THR A 551 -3.79 -6.76 27.91
CA THR A 551 -2.54 -6.15 27.39
C THR A 551 -1.33 -6.91 27.88
N ARG A 552 -1.29 -7.24 29.17
CA ARG A 552 -0.20 -8.03 29.74
C ARG A 552 -0.13 -9.42 29.14
N MET A 553 -1.26 -10.10 28.97
CA MET A 553 -1.24 -11.47 28.45
C MET A 553 -0.76 -11.55 27.01
N VAL A 554 -1.17 -10.61 26.15
CA VAL A 554 -0.68 -10.55 24.77
C VAL A 554 0.78 -10.08 24.71
N ALA A 555 1.21 -9.18 25.61
CA ALA A 555 2.62 -8.79 25.75
C ALA A 555 3.50 -9.97 26.12
N MET A 556 3.07 -10.80 27.07
CA MET A 556 3.79 -12.00 27.49
C MET A 556 3.91 -13.05 26.39
N LEU A 557 2.92 -13.15 25.50
CA LEU A 557 3.00 -13.99 24.31
C LEU A 557 3.99 -13.42 23.28
N GLY A 558 3.84 -12.14 22.92
CA GLY A 558 4.67 -11.50 21.90
C GLY A 558 6.13 -11.35 22.30
N TRP A 559 6.42 -11.10 23.59
CA TRP A 559 7.77 -10.93 24.10
C TRP A 559 8.35 -12.15 24.80
N HIS A 560 7.69 -13.30 24.77
CA HIS A 560 8.05 -14.48 25.58
C HIS A 560 9.56 -14.80 25.58
N LEU A 561 10.20 -14.79 24.41
CA LEU A 561 11.62 -15.11 24.25
C LEU A 561 12.58 -14.04 24.80
N HIS A 562 12.09 -12.82 24.97
CA HIS A 562 12.84 -11.63 25.42
C HIS A 562 12.51 -11.20 26.84
N LEU A 563 11.63 -11.96 27.51
CA LEU A 563 11.38 -11.84 28.93
C LEU A 563 12.39 -12.69 29.72
N PRO A 564 12.86 -12.22 30.88
CA PRO A 564 13.55 -13.07 31.84
C PRO A 564 12.74 -14.33 32.20
N ALA A 565 13.39 -15.46 32.46
CA ALA A 565 12.69 -16.73 32.73
C ALA A 565 11.64 -16.63 33.85
N ALA A 566 11.93 -15.85 34.91
CA ALA A 566 11.04 -15.64 36.05
C ALA A 566 9.78 -14.80 35.73
N THR A 567 9.73 -14.13 34.58
CA THR A 567 8.60 -13.28 34.16
C THR A 567 7.85 -13.85 32.95
N ARG A 568 8.32 -14.97 32.38
CA ARG A 568 7.66 -15.69 31.29
C ARG A 568 6.37 -16.38 31.74
N ILE A 569 5.58 -16.81 30.75
CA ILE A 569 4.50 -17.77 30.97
C ILE A 569 5.13 -19.07 31.51
N PRO A 570 4.83 -19.51 32.75
CA PRO A 570 5.52 -20.63 33.37
C PRO A 570 5.41 -21.91 32.55
N SER A 571 6.50 -22.66 32.43
CA SER A 571 6.62 -23.94 31.72
C SER A 571 6.34 -23.94 30.22
N ALA A 572 5.75 -22.87 29.67
CA ALA A 572 5.43 -22.78 28.25
C ALA A 572 6.69 -22.86 27.39
N GLN A 573 6.64 -23.69 26.35
CA GLN A 573 7.70 -23.82 25.37
C GLN A 573 7.37 -22.98 24.13
N TRP A 574 8.40 -22.38 23.54
CA TRP A 574 8.21 -21.49 22.38
C TRP A 574 7.59 -22.22 21.17
N ASN A 575 8.02 -23.45 20.89
CA ASN A 575 7.47 -24.28 19.81
C ASN A 575 5.95 -24.52 19.94
N SER A 576 5.41 -24.45 21.17
CA SER A 576 3.97 -24.54 21.45
C SER A 576 3.30 -23.16 21.38
N LEU A 577 3.93 -22.12 21.92
CA LEU A 577 3.40 -20.74 21.87
C LEU A 577 3.32 -20.19 20.44
N GLU A 578 4.22 -20.57 19.54
CA GLU A 578 4.15 -20.15 18.14
C GLU A 578 2.87 -20.61 17.44
N THR A 579 2.25 -21.70 17.91
CA THR A 579 0.94 -22.17 17.44
C THR A 579 -0.14 -21.14 17.74
N ILE A 580 -0.09 -20.53 18.93
CA ILE A 580 -1.01 -19.46 19.33
C ILE A 580 -0.74 -18.18 18.55
N VAL A 581 0.54 -17.82 18.35
CA VAL A 581 0.93 -16.66 17.51
C VAL A 581 0.34 -16.79 16.10
N ARG A 582 0.48 -17.97 15.47
CA ARG A 582 -0.06 -18.25 14.14
C ARG A 582 -1.59 -18.18 14.10
N ALA A 583 -2.26 -18.74 15.12
CA ALA A 583 -3.73 -18.68 15.20
C ALA A 583 -4.23 -17.24 15.40
N MET A 584 -3.61 -16.48 16.31
CA MET A 584 -3.96 -15.07 16.56
C MET A 584 -3.67 -14.14 15.38
N GLY A 585 -2.77 -14.53 14.48
CA GLY A 585 -2.57 -13.83 13.20
C GLY A 585 -3.78 -13.90 12.26
N THR A 586 -4.73 -14.80 12.52
CA THR A 586 -5.94 -15.02 11.70
C THR A 586 -7.21 -14.35 12.22
N ASP A 587 -7.12 -13.50 13.25
CA ASP A 587 -8.25 -12.71 13.74
C ASP A 587 -8.75 -11.73 12.65
N PRO A 588 -10.08 -11.61 12.45
CA PRO A 588 -10.63 -10.83 11.35
C PRO A 588 -10.62 -9.32 11.60
N ALA A 589 -10.54 -8.85 12.86
CA ALA A 589 -10.43 -7.42 13.16
C ALA A 589 -9.00 -6.94 12.88
N ARG A 590 -8.83 -6.35 11.70
CA ARG A 590 -7.53 -5.86 11.22
C ARG A 590 -7.34 -4.36 11.46
N TYR A 591 -7.68 -3.83 12.64
CA TYR A 591 -7.52 -2.40 12.95
C TYR A 591 -6.06 -1.92 12.83
N ILE A 592 -5.08 -2.79 13.11
CA ILE A 592 -3.67 -2.45 12.87
C ILE A 592 -3.38 -2.29 11.38
N ASP A 593 -3.96 -3.11 10.50
CA ASP A 593 -3.82 -2.91 9.05
C ASP A 593 -4.49 -1.62 8.61
N VAL A 594 -5.67 -1.31 9.16
CA VAL A 594 -6.37 -0.03 8.91
C VAL A 594 -5.50 1.15 9.33
N ALA A 595 -4.85 1.08 10.50
CA ALA A 595 -3.91 2.10 10.95
C ALA A 595 -2.68 2.21 10.02
N ILE A 596 -2.08 1.08 9.62
CA ILE A 596 -0.94 1.05 8.69
C ILE A 596 -1.33 1.69 7.35
N GLU A 597 -2.50 1.35 6.84
CA GLU A 597 -3.04 1.90 5.60
C GLU A 597 -3.21 3.41 5.76
N THR A 598 -4.00 3.88 6.73
CA THR A 598 -4.32 5.30 6.92
C THR A 598 -3.10 6.17 7.14
N LEU A 599 -2.11 5.68 7.90
CA LEU A 599 -0.88 6.40 8.20
C LEU A 599 0.21 6.25 7.11
N GLY A 600 -0.08 5.53 6.01
CA GLY A 600 0.87 5.30 4.93
C GLY A 600 2.08 4.46 5.31
N LEU A 601 2.00 3.68 6.40
CA LEU A 601 3.15 3.01 7.00
C LEU A 601 3.67 1.81 6.21
N ALA A 602 2.90 1.28 5.25
CA ALA A 602 3.28 0.08 4.49
C ALA A 602 4.65 0.20 3.81
N SER A 603 5.01 1.40 3.31
CA SER A 603 6.33 1.65 2.72
C SER A 603 7.43 1.88 3.77
N ALA A 604 7.05 2.34 4.96
CA ALA A 604 7.95 2.73 6.06
C ALA A 604 8.28 1.59 7.03
N ILE A 605 7.53 0.49 7.05
CA ILE A 605 7.76 -0.62 7.99
C ILE A 605 8.37 -1.85 7.31
N GLU A 606 8.95 -2.73 8.12
CA GLU A 606 9.53 -4.01 7.71
C GLU A 606 9.24 -5.08 8.77
N ALA A 607 9.08 -6.32 8.30
CA ALA A 607 8.85 -7.51 9.13
C ALA A 607 7.73 -7.34 10.19
N PRO A 608 6.53 -6.86 9.83
CA PRO A 608 5.47 -6.68 10.81
C PRO A 608 5.02 -8.02 11.41
N VAL A 609 4.69 -8.01 12.69
CA VAL A 609 4.00 -9.08 13.40
C VAL A 609 2.74 -8.48 13.97
N ILE A 610 1.57 -8.99 13.54
CA ILE A 610 0.26 -8.51 13.97
C ILE A 610 -0.51 -9.70 14.50
N ILE A 611 -0.70 -9.75 15.81
CA ILE A 611 -1.57 -10.73 16.47
C ILE A 611 -2.66 -9.98 17.21
N SER A 612 -3.90 -10.45 17.10
CA SER A 612 -5.03 -9.79 17.74
C SER A 612 -6.12 -10.78 18.16
N LYS A 613 -7.04 -10.27 18.97
CA LYS A 613 -8.33 -10.89 19.22
C LYS A 613 -9.37 -9.78 19.45
N LEU A 614 -10.52 -9.91 18.82
CA LEU A 614 -11.66 -9.04 19.10
C LEU A 614 -12.77 -9.74 19.91
N GLY A 615 -13.60 -8.94 20.58
CA GLY A 615 -14.93 -9.30 21.02
C GLY A 615 -15.91 -8.17 20.72
N PHE A 616 -17.10 -8.51 20.23
CA PHE A 616 -18.11 -7.54 19.83
C PHE A 616 -19.49 -8.10 20.16
N GLY A 617 -20.39 -7.22 20.60
CA GLY A 617 -21.78 -7.59 20.83
C GLY A 617 -22.59 -6.48 21.48
N ARG A 618 -23.91 -6.58 21.37
CA ARG A 618 -24.86 -5.74 22.10
C ARG A 618 -25.15 -6.36 23.47
N SER A 619 -24.99 -5.58 24.52
CA SER A 619 -25.40 -5.95 25.87
C SER A 619 -26.83 -5.49 26.11
N GLU A 620 -27.78 -6.43 26.24
CA GLU A 620 -29.17 -6.11 26.60
C GLU A 620 -29.27 -5.44 27.97
N SER A 621 -28.59 -5.98 28.98
CA SER A 621 -28.65 -5.46 30.35
C SER A 621 -28.02 -4.06 30.53
N ARG A 622 -27.13 -3.68 29.62
CA ARG A 622 -26.49 -2.34 29.61
C ARG A 622 -27.05 -1.45 28.51
N ASN A 623 -28.01 -1.98 27.73
CA ASN A 623 -28.62 -1.38 26.55
C ASN A 623 -27.64 -0.62 25.65
N ARG A 624 -26.53 -1.28 25.26
CA ARG A 624 -25.47 -0.66 24.46
C ARG A 624 -24.64 -1.68 23.71
N THR A 625 -24.02 -1.26 22.61
CA THR A 625 -23.06 -2.06 21.84
C THR A 625 -21.66 -1.87 22.41
N GLU A 626 -20.91 -2.96 22.55
CA GLU A 626 -19.56 -2.97 23.12
C GLU A 626 -18.59 -3.68 22.19
N LEU A 627 -17.35 -3.20 22.18
CA LEU A 627 -16.28 -3.72 21.36
C LEU A 627 -14.98 -3.76 22.17
N SER A 628 -14.44 -4.96 22.37
CA SER A 628 -13.13 -5.19 22.97
C SER A 628 -12.12 -5.58 21.91
N TYR A 629 -10.98 -4.92 21.87
CA TYR A 629 -9.90 -5.25 20.96
C TYR A 629 -8.60 -5.41 21.73
N VAL A 630 -7.93 -6.56 21.58
CA VAL A 630 -6.57 -6.80 22.09
C VAL A 630 -5.64 -7.06 20.92
N ALA A 631 -4.46 -6.45 20.95
CA ALA A 631 -3.48 -6.59 19.89
C ALA A 631 -2.05 -6.50 20.42
N PHE A 632 -1.15 -7.18 19.71
CA PHE A 632 0.28 -6.95 19.76
C PHE A 632 0.79 -6.67 18.36
N PHE A 633 1.60 -5.62 18.24
CA PHE A 633 2.18 -5.17 16.99
C PHE A 633 3.68 -4.92 17.18
N GLN A 634 4.49 -5.59 16.37
CA GLN A 634 5.94 -5.38 16.32
C GLN A 634 6.36 -5.18 14.86
N PHE A 635 7.25 -4.23 14.61
CA PHE A 635 7.76 -3.96 13.26
C PHE A 635 9.04 -3.14 13.33
N ILE A 636 9.82 -3.16 12.25
CA ILE A 636 10.99 -2.27 12.09
C ILE A 636 10.52 -1.00 11.38
N ASP A 637 10.62 0.14 12.06
CA ASP A 637 10.44 1.48 11.48
C ASP A 637 11.68 1.87 10.70
N LYS A 638 11.56 1.94 9.37
CA LYS A 638 12.68 2.24 8.46
C LYS A 638 12.90 3.74 8.25
N ARG A 639 12.02 4.63 8.70
CA ARG A 639 12.15 6.08 8.43
C ARG A 639 13.50 6.66 8.88
N PRO A 640 14.08 6.25 10.03
CA PRO A 640 15.42 6.72 10.44
C PRO A 640 16.54 6.38 9.43
N ARG A 641 16.38 5.31 8.62
CA ARG A 641 17.37 4.91 7.59
C ARG A 641 17.61 6.00 6.55
N ARG A 642 16.59 6.84 6.27
CA ARG A 642 16.74 8.00 5.37
C ARG A 642 17.73 9.04 5.88
N LYS A 643 17.98 9.06 7.20
CA LYS A 643 18.94 9.96 7.87
C LYS A 643 20.24 9.23 8.23
N GLY A 644 20.55 8.11 7.58
CA GLY A 644 21.73 7.30 7.84
C GLY A 644 21.74 6.58 9.20
N LYS A 645 20.59 6.50 9.89
CA LYS A 645 20.46 5.83 11.19
C LYS A 645 19.89 4.41 11.02
N PRO A 646 20.18 3.46 11.92
CA PRO A 646 19.52 2.15 11.92
C PRO A 646 17.99 2.29 11.97
N GLY A 647 17.26 1.31 11.42
CA GLY A 647 15.81 1.24 11.64
C GLY A 647 15.50 1.04 13.12
N ILE A 648 14.32 1.40 13.60
CA ILE A 648 13.96 1.23 15.02
C ILE A 648 12.95 0.10 15.15
N LEU A 649 13.26 -0.93 15.93
CA LEU A 649 12.28 -1.95 16.28
C LEU A 649 11.25 -1.33 17.23
N ARG A 650 10.02 -1.15 16.72
CA ARG A 650 8.86 -0.71 17.47
C ARG A 650 8.09 -1.94 17.93
N THR A 651 7.68 -1.95 19.19
CA THR A 651 6.85 -3.04 19.71
C THR A 651 5.86 -2.53 20.76
N ILE A 652 4.60 -2.93 20.60
CA ILE A 652 3.48 -2.45 21.39
C ILE A 652 2.47 -3.58 21.61
N SER A 653 1.91 -3.61 22.81
CA SER A 653 0.71 -4.39 23.16
C SER A 653 -0.38 -3.43 23.63
N MET A 654 -1.63 -3.74 23.33
CA MET A 654 -2.77 -2.92 23.75
C MET A 654 -4.04 -3.75 23.94
N ALA A 655 -4.92 -3.24 24.77
CA ALA A 655 -6.31 -3.69 24.89
C ALA A 655 -7.20 -2.47 25.11
N LEU A 656 -8.30 -2.39 24.35
CA LEU A 656 -9.28 -1.30 24.40
C LEU A 656 -10.67 -1.90 24.58
N LEU A 657 -11.52 -1.20 25.34
CA LEU A 657 -12.95 -1.46 25.46
C LEU A 657 -13.71 -0.19 25.09
N GLY A 658 -14.41 -0.26 23.96
CA GLY A 658 -15.34 0.75 23.48
C GLY A 658 -16.79 0.39 23.81
N ALA A 659 -17.63 1.40 24.00
CA ALA A 659 -19.08 1.23 24.08
C ALA A 659 -19.83 2.40 23.43
N GLN A 660 -20.97 2.11 22.80
CA GLN A 660 -21.87 3.12 22.21
C GLN A 660 -23.33 2.84 22.59
N ALA A 661 -24.06 3.88 22.96
CA ALA A 661 -25.44 3.81 23.46
C ALA A 661 -26.33 4.85 22.74
N ALA A 662 -26.45 4.72 21.42
CA ALA A 662 -27.21 5.62 20.57
C ALA A 662 -28.69 5.22 20.42
N GLY A 663 -29.12 4.09 21.00
CA GLY A 663 -30.50 3.62 20.96
C GLY A 663 -30.88 2.85 19.69
N ASP A 664 -30.01 2.84 18.68
CA ASP A 664 -30.12 2.04 17.46
C ASP A 664 -28.89 1.13 17.33
N ALA A 665 -29.10 -0.19 17.30
CA ALA A 665 -28.01 -1.16 17.32
C ALA A 665 -27.09 -1.06 16.09
N ASN A 666 -27.64 -0.73 14.92
CA ASN A 666 -26.87 -0.60 13.69
C ASN A 666 -26.01 0.66 13.69
N ALA A 667 -26.55 1.80 14.13
CA ALA A 667 -25.80 3.04 14.30
C ALA A 667 -24.72 2.88 15.36
N GLU A 668 -25.04 2.26 16.50
CA GLU A 668 -24.06 1.99 17.57
C GLU A 668 -22.91 1.13 17.07
N ALA A 669 -23.19 0.05 16.35
CA ALA A 669 -22.20 -0.86 15.80
C ALA A 669 -21.23 -0.16 14.83
N ARG A 670 -21.76 0.59 13.86
CA ARG A 670 -20.94 1.35 12.91
C ARG A 670 -20.09 2.43 13.59
N GLN A 671 -20.69 3.18 14.51
CA GLN A 671 -19.99 4.23 15.26
C GLN A 671 -18.86 3.64 16.09
N ILE A 672 -19.10 2.52 16.79
CA ILE A 672 -18.06 1.92 17.63
C ILE A 672 -16.97 1.22 16.83
N ASP A 673 -17.28 0.67 15.65
CA ASP A 673 -16.27 0.09 14.75
C ASP A 673 -15.33 1.17 14.19
N ALA A 674 -15.90 2.23 13.59
CA ALA A 674 -15.16 3.38 13.12
C ALA A 674 -14.36 4.06 14.24
N ARG A 675 -14.94 4.16 15.45
CA ARG A 675 -14.26 4.69 16.62
C ARG A 675 -13.07 3.83 17.02
N MET A 676 -13.25 2.51 17.15
CA MET A 676 -12.14 1.62 17.51
C MET A 676 -10.99 1.74 16.49
N ALA A 677 -11.32 1.75 15.20
CA ALA A 677 -10.34 1.95 14.13
C ALA A 677 -9.58 3.28 14.27
N ALA A 678 -10.28 4.39 14.54
CA ALA A 678 -9.69 5.72 14.69
C ALA A 678 -8.74 5.80 15.90
N GLU A 679 -9.14 5.23 17.03
CA GLU A 679 -8.37 5.30 18.27
C GLU A 679 -7.14 4.36 18.22
N VAL A 680 -7.24 3.19 17.60
CA VAL A 680 -6.08 2.34 17.28
C VAL A 680 -5.13 3.06 16.32
N THR A 681 -5.67 3.76 15.31
CA THR A 681 -4.86 4.57 14.37
C THR A 681 -4.08 5.65 15.12
N GLU A 682 -4.71 6.38 16.04
CA GLU A 682 -4.05 7.42 16.84
C GLU A 682 -2.97 6.84 17.77
N ILE A 683 -3.22 5.69 18.40
CA ILE A 683 -2.20 5.01 19.22
C ILE A 683 -0.98 4.66 18.38
N ILE A 684 -1.17 4.06 17.20
CA ILE A 684 -0.06 3.70 16.31
C ILE A 684 0.67 4.94 15.80
N ARG A 685 -0.06 6.00 15.42
CA ARG A 685 0.52 7.29 15.02
C ARG A 685 1.46 7.80 16.11
N ARG A 686 1.00 7.89 17.36
CA ARG A 686 1.79 8.39 18.50
C ARG A 686 3.01 7.52 18.85
N VAL A 687 2.93 6.21 18.66
CA VAL A 687 4.07 5.29 18.88
C VAL A 687 5.14 5.51 17.81
N VAL A 688 4.70 5.67 16.56
CA VAL A 688 5.58 5.93 15.42
C VAL A 688 6.21 7.32 15.53
N THR A 689 5.45 8.36 15.91
CA THR A 689 5.96 9.73 16.11
C THR A 689 6.67 9.95 17.45
N GLN A 690 6.75 8.92 18.31
CA GLN A 690 7.32 9.00 19.66
C GLN A 690 6.65 10.01 20.60
N GLU A 691 5.37 10.31 20.38
CA GLU A 691 4.51 11.04 21.32
C GLU A 691 4.03 10.12 22.46
N LEU A 692 3.95 8.81 22.20
CA LEU A 692 3.62 7.76 23.17
C LEU A 692 4.78 6.75 23.25
N VAL A 693 5.81 7.10 24.02
CA VAL A 693 7.01 6.27 24.28
C VAL A 693 7.18 6.01 25.75
#